data_AF-A0A379QUD3-F1
#
_entry.id   AF-A0A379QUD3-F1
#
_cell.length_a   1.000
_cell.length_b   1.000
_cell.length_c   1.000
_cell.angle_alpha   90.00
_cell.angle_beta   90.00
_cell.angle_gamma   90.00
#
_symmetry.space_group_name_H-M   'P 1'
#
loop_
_entity.id
_entity.type
_entity.pdbx_description
1 polymer ?
#
loop_
_entity_poly.entity_id
_entity_poly.type
_entity_poly.pdbx_seq_one_letter_code
_entity_poly.pdbx_strand_id
1 'polypeptide(L)'
;MTAAAPATPPLINAEPTEPAQSPANQAPAVAQTAPSREVKLTFAQIAPPPGSMALRGVNPNGGIEFGMRSDEVASKAVLNLEYTPSPSLLPVQSQLKVYLNDELMGVLPVTKEQLGKKTLAQVPINPLFITDFNRVRLEFVGHYRDVCENPASSTLWLDIGRNSALDLTYNMLAVNNDLSHFPVPFFDPRDNRPVTLPIVFADVPDLAQQQAASIVASWFGSRAGWRGQRFPVLYNHLPDRNAIVFATNDRRPDFLRDHPAVNAPVIEMMNHPDNPYVKLLVVFGRDDKDLLQAAKGIAQGNILFRGSSVVVNDVKPLLARKPYDAPNWVRTDRPVTFGELKTYEEQLQSSGLEPAPINVSLNLPPDLYLLRSNGIDMDLNYRYTSPPTKDSSRLDISLNNQFLQAFSLNSTQETNRLLLRLPVLQGLLDGKTDVSIPALKLGAMNQLRFDFQYMNPMPGGSVDNCITFQPVPNHVVIGDDSTIDFSKYYHFIAMPDLRAFANAGFPFSRMADLSDTLAVMPKTPTEAQMETLLNTVGAIGGQTGFPAINLTITDDSAQIADKDADLLIIGAIPDKLKDDKRIDLLVQATQSWVKTPMRQTAFPSIMPDEADRAADAQSTVTASGPMAAAVGFQSPFNDQRSVIALLADSPRGYQLLNDAMNDSGKRAAMFGSVAVIRESGVHSLRVGDIYYVGHLPWFERLWYALANHPVLLAVLAALSVVLLAWVLWRLLRILSRRRLDPDHE
;
A
#
# COMPACT_ATOMS: atom_id res chain seq x y z
N MET A 1 -9.28 -77.54 62.93
CA MET A 1 -9.99 -77.75 61.65
C MET A 1 -9.85 -76.45 60.86
N THR A 2 -8.69 -75.99 60.35
CA THR A 2 -7.60 -76.60 59.54
C THR A 2 -8.15 -77.35 58.32
N ALA A 3 -7.80 -77.05 57.07
CA ALA A 3 -6.53 -76.52 56.56
C ALA A 3 -6.66 -75.79 55.20
N ALA A 4 -5.62 -75.04 54.87
CA ALA A 4 -5.38 -74.32 53.63
C ALA A 4 -4.51 -75.13 52.64
N ALA A 5 -4.62 -74.73 51.35
CA ALA A 5 -3.63 -74.81 50.25
C ALA A 5 -3.25 -76.22 49.71
N PRO A 6 -2.72 -76.38 48.45
CA PRO A 6 -1.93 -75.41 47.67
C PRO A 6 -2.19 -75.35 46.14
N ALA A 7 -1.39 -74.51 45.46
CA ALA A 7 -1.47 -74.11 44.05
C ALA A 7 -0.42 -74.77 43.12
N THR A 8 -0.76 -74.73 41.81
CA THR A 8 0.09 -74.70 40.55
C THR A 8 0.84 -75.97 40.09
N PRO A 9 1.25 -76.15 38.79
CA PRO A 9 1.06 -75.41 37.50
C PRO A 9 0.85 -76.37 36.25
N PRO A 10 1.29 -76.09 35.00
CA PRO A 10 0.72 -75.24 33.93
C PRO A 10 0.35 -76.00 32.61
N LEU A 11 -0.29 -75.30 31.66
CA LEU A 11 -0.72 -75.78 30.33
C LEU A 11 0.12 -75.15 29.19
N ILE A 12 0.66 -75.99 28.29
CA ILE A 12 1.05 -75.66 26.91
C ILE A 12 0.73 -76.90 26.05
N ASN A 13 -0.15 -76.80 25.04
CA ASN A 13 0.14 -77.10 23.63
C ASN A 13 -1.07 -76.95 22.67
N ALA A 14 -0.73 -76.42 21.49
CA ALA A 14 -1.18 -76.75 20.14
C ALA A 14 -2.57 -76.31 19.60
N GLU A 15 -2.46 -75.44 18.58
CA GLU A 15 -3.30 -75.05 17.42
C GLU A 15 -4.61 -75.79 17.09
N PRO A 16 -5.53 -75.08 16.42
CA PRO A 16 -5.88 -75.49 15.06
C PRO A 16 -6.10 -74.35 14.04
N THR A 17 -5.83 -74.67 12.78
CA THR A 17 -5.98 -73.86 11.56
C THR A 17 -7.39 -73.98 10.95
N GLU A 18 -8.00 -72.82 10.68
CA GLU A 18 -9.01 -72.39 9.67
C GLU A 18 -10.20 -73.27 9.21
N PRO A 19 -11.37 -72.63 8.94
CA PRO A 19 -11.62 -72.27 7.53
C PRO A 19 -12.42 -70.96 7.24
N ALA A 20 -12.12 -70.44 6.04
CA ALA A 20 -12.97 -69.77 5.03
C ALA A 20 -13.35 -68.27 5.18
N GLN A 21 -12.86 -67.50 4.20
CA GLN A 21 -13.06 -66.07 3.96
C GLN A 21 -14.41 -65.73 3.31
N SER A 22 -15.06 -64.68 3.83
CA SER A 22 -16.19 -63.96 3.21
C SER A 22 -15.68 -62.76 2.39
N PRO A 23 -16.39 -62.34 1.32
CA PRO A 23 -15.86 -61.47 0.28
C PRO A 23 -15.63 -60.04 0.75
N ALA A 24 -14.50 -59.49 0.31
CA ALA A 24 -14.06 -58.12 0.53
C ALA A 24 -15.11 -57.12 0.04
N ASN A 25 -15.62 -56.32 0.98
CA ASN A 25 -16.26 -55.06 0.66
C ASN A 25 -15.13 -54.12 0.20
N GLN A 26 -15.11 -53.81 -1.09
CA GLN A 26 -14.18 -52.85 -1.67
C GLN A 26 -14.37 -51.51 -0.97
N ALA A 27 -13.36 -51.10 -0.19
CA ALA A 27 -13.25 -49.73 0.27
C ALA A 27 -13.28 -48.80 -0.95
N PRO A 28 -14.04 -47.68 -0.92
CA PRO A 28 -14.03 -46.72 -2.01
C PRO A 28 -12.60 -46.24 -2.27
N ALA A 29 -12.29 -46.18 -3.56
CA ALA A 29 -11.01 -45.79 -4.12
C ALA A 29 -10.50 -44.44 -3.57
N VAL A 30 -9.19 -44.43 -3.28
CA VAL A 30 -8.25 -43.29 -3.32
C VAL A 30 -8.85 -41.97 -2.84
N ALA A 31 -8.58 -41.64 -1.57
CA ALA A 31 -8.60 -40.24 -1.13
C ALA A 31 -7.72 -39.43 -2.09
N GLN A 32 -8.33 -38.59 -2.92
CA GLN A 32 -7.61 -37.51 -3.58
C GLN A 32 -6.97 -36.70 -2.46
N THR A 33 -5.65 -36.85 -2.27
CA THR A 33 -4.89 -36.01 -1.36
C THR A 33 -5.12 -34.57 -1.78
N ALA A 34 -5.79 -33.79 -0.94
CA ALA A 34 -6.03 -32.38 -1.18
C ALA A 34 -4.70 -31.71 -1.58
N PRO A 35 -4.70 -30.83 -2.60
CA PRO A 35 -3.49 -30.14 -3.01
C PRO A 35 -2.84 -29.47 -1.80
N SER A 36 -1.59 -29.82 -1.56
CA SER A 36 -0.81 -29.25 -0.47
C SER A 36 0.30 -28.37 -1.01
N ARG A 37 0.58 -27.25 -0.34
CA ARG A 37 1.72 -26.40 -0.64
C ARG A 37 2.58 -26.17 0.60
N GLU A 38 3.89 -26.23 0.41
CA GLU A 38 4.87 -25.86 1.42
C GLU A 38 5.18 -24.37 1.30
N VAL A 39 5.25 -23.69 2.45
CA VAL A 39 5.50 -22.26 2.55
C VAL A 39 6.56 -22.04 3.61
N LYS A 40 7.64 -21.36 3.22
CA LYS A 40 8.68 -20.93 4.13
C LYS A 40 8.60 -19.43 4.33
N LEU A 41 8.18 -18.99 5.50
CA LEU A 41 8.12 -17.58 5.87
C LEU A 41 9.39 -17.20 6.64
N THR A 42 10.30 -16.49 5.98
CA THR A 42 11.58 -16.07 6.59
C THR A 42 11.38 -14.83 7.46
N PHE A 43 12.10 -14.72 8.57
CA PHE A 43 12.03 -13.53 9.43
C PHE A 43 12.45 -12.25 8.69
N ALA A 44 13.34 -12.35 7.71
CA ALA A 44 13.67 -11.24 6.82
C ALA A 44 12.45 -10.65 6.06
N GLN A 45 11.37 -11.44 5.88
CA GLN A 45 10.14 -11.01 5.21
C GLN A 45 9.02 -10.63 6.19
N ILE A 46 8.88 -11.36 7.31
CA ILE A 46 7.71 -11.24 8.20
C ILE A 46 7.99 -10.58 9.55
N ALA A 47 9.25 -10.44 9.94
CA ALA A 47 9.61 -9.72 11.16
C ALA A 47 9.78 -8.22 10.88
N PRO A 48 9.56 -7.34 11.86
CA PRO A 48 9.83 -5.92 11.72
C PRO A 48 11.26 -5.66 11.18
N PRO A 49 11.46 -4.73 10.22
CA PRO A 49 12.78 -4.39 9.71
C PRO A 49 13.76 -4.09 10.85
N PRO A 50 14.98 -4.65 10.86
CA PRO A 50 15.70 -5.30 9.75
C PRO A 50 15.48 -6.82 9.61
N GLY A 51 14.49 -7.40 10.29
CA GLY A 51 14.20 -8.84 10.26
C GLY A 51 14.96 -9.66 11.31
N SER A 52 15.72 -8.99 12.19
CA SER A 52 16.33 -9.56 13.39
C SER A 52 15.74 -8.89 14.63
N MET A 53 15.64 -9.61 15.74
CA MET A 53 15.07 -9.08 16.98
C MET A 53 16.12 -9.12 18.10
N ALA A 54 16.31 -7.98 18.74
CA ALA A 54 17.17 -7.86 19.90
C ALA A 54 16.30 -7.89 21.15
N LEU A 55 16.17 -9.06 21.78
CA LEU A 55 15.44 -9.20 23.04
C LEU A 55 16.36 -8.73 24.17
N ARG A 56 15.83 -7.90 25.06
CA ARG A 56 16.57 -7.27 26.18
C ARG A 56 15.79 -7.46 27.47
N GLY A 57 16.42 -7.32 28.63
CA GLY A 57 15.71 -7.45 29.91
C GLY A 57 14.55 -6.44 30.09
N VAL A 58 14.69 -5.22 29.58
CA VAL A 58 13.62 -4.18 29.58
C VAL A 58 12.61 -4.32 28.44
N ASN A 59 12.97 -5.02 27.37
CA ASN A 59 12.09 -5.32 26.24
C ASN A 59 12.25 -6.80 25.85
N PRO A 60 11.67 -7.72 26.64
CA PRO A 60 11.90 -9.15 26.49
C PRO A 60 11.12 -9.76 25.33
N ASN A 61 10.18 -9.01 24.75
CA ASN A 61 9.23 -9.53 23.78
C ASN A 61 9.65 -9.19 22.34
N GLY A 62 9.64 -10.20 21.48
CA GLY A 62 9.66 -10.05 20.03
C GLY A 62 8.58 -10.91 19.42
N GLY A 63 8.25 -10.70 18.15
CA GLY A 63 7.28 -11.57 17.50
C GLY A 63 7.14 -11.32 16.02
N ILE A 64 6.54 -12.31 15.37
CA ILE A 64 6.16 -12.28 13.96
C ILE A 64 4.65 -12.51 13.87
N GLU A 65 4.07 -12.01 12.80
CA GLU A 65 2.65 -12.17 12.50
C GLU A 65 2.49 -12.79 11.11
N PHE A 66 1.52 -13.68 10.96
CA PHE A 66 1.20 -14.28 9.67
C PHE A 66 -0.30 -14.59 9.58
N GLY A 67 -0.86 -14.39 8.39
CA GLY A 67 -2.24 -14.74 8.07
C GLY A 67 -2.33 -16.09 7.35
N MET A 68 -3.50 -16.72 7.45
CA MET A 68 -3.87 -17.90 6.68
C MET A 68 -5.08 -17.57 5.81
N ARG A 69 -5.14 -18.14 4.60
CA ARG A 69 -6.31 -17.99 3.74
C ARG A 69 -7.46 -18.84 4.26
N SER A 70 -8.68 -18.37 4.04
CA SER A 70 -9.91 -19.02 4.48
C SER A 70 -10.24 -20.30 3.68
N ASP A 71 -9.63 -20.47 2.50
CA ASP A 71 -9.72 -21.65 1.64
C ASP A 71 -8.57 -22.65 1.87
N GLU A 72 -7.79 -22.48 2.96
CA GLU A 72 -6.65 -23.32 3.31
C GLU A 72 -6.68 -23.72 4.79
N VAL A 73 -6.05 -24.85 5.11
CA VAL A 73 -5.81 -25.27 6.50
C VAL A 73 -4.35 -25.66 6.68
N ALA A 74 -3.72 -25.18 7.75
CA ALA A 74 -2.37 -25.59 8.11
C ALA A 74 -2.38 -27.05 8.61
N SER A 75 -1.60 -27.92 7.98
CA SER A 75 -1.45 -29.33 8.40
C SER A 75 -0.16 -29.58 9.17
N LYS A 76 0.86 -28.73 8.97
CA LYS A 76 2.15 -28.78 9.68
C LYS A 76 2.72 -27.39 9.84
N ALA A 77 3.35 -27.13 10.98
CA ALA A 77 4.06 -25.88 11.25
C ALA A 77 5.31 -26.14 12.11
N VAL A 78 6.46 -25.60 11.69
CA VAL A 78 7.74 -25.73 12.41
C VAL A 78 8.45 -24.38 12.41
N LEU A 79 8.75 -23.88 13.60
CA LEU A 79 9.53 -22.66 13.77
C LEU A 79 11.02 -23.02 13.88
N ASN A 80 11.81 -22.59 12.89
CA ASN A 80 13.26 -22.69 12.89
C ASN A 80 13.84 -21.37 13.40
N LEU A 81 14.54 -21.40 14.53
CA LEU A 81 15.16 -20.24 15.14
C LEU A 81 16.68 -20.30 15.01
N GLU A 82 17.30 -19.23 14.53
CA GLU A 82 18.71 -18.91 14.73
C GLU A 82 18.78 -17.85 15.83
N TYR A 83 19.43 -18.13 16.96
CA TYR A 83 19.56 -17.15 18.05
C TYR A 83 20.93 -17.20 18.73
N THR A 84 21.32 -16.09 19.36
CA THR A 84 22.57 -15.96 20.12
C THR A 84 22.27 -15.41 21.51
N PRO A 85 22.45 -16.19 22.57
CA PRO A 85 22.33 -15.71 23.94
C PRO A 85 23.59 -14.97 24.40
N SER A 86 23.44 -13.98 25.26
CA SER A 86 24.56 -13.28 25.91
C SER A 86 25.48 -14.24 26.67
N PRO A 87 26.81 -14.05 26.61
CA PRO A 87 27.77 -14.90 27.32
C PRO A 87 27.68 -14.79 28.84
N SER A 88 27.02 -13.75 29.36
CA SER A 88 26.86 -13.49 30.80
C SER A 88 25.58 -14.10 31.39
N LEU A 89 24.77 -14.81 30.61
CA LEU A 89 23.55 -15.42 31.11
C LEU A 89 23.83 -16.65 31.95
N LEU A 90 23.00 -16.86 32.97
CA LEU A 90 22.96 -18.06 33.78
C LEU A 90 22.25 -19.18 33.00
N PRO A 91 22.93 -20.31 32.70
CA PRO A 91 22.31 -21.45 32.04
C PRO A 91 21.15 -22.03 32.85
N VAL A 92 20.19 -22.65 32.17
CA VAL A 92 18.96 -23.26 32.71
C VAL A 92 17.96 -22.25 33.29
N GLN A 93 18.40 -21.23 34.03
CA GLN A 93 17.55 -20.16 34.53
C GLN A 93 17.10 -19.23 33.39
N SER A 94 18.03 -18.91 32.48
CA SER A 94 17.71 -18.12 31.30
C SER A 94 17.04 -18.98 30.23
N GLN A 95 15.93 -18.50 29.68
CA GLN A 95 15.12 -19.25 28.72
C GLN A 95 14.46 -18.33 27.68
N LEU A 96 14.15 -18.90 26.53
CA LEU A 96 13.32 -18.30 25.49
C LEU A 96 12.01 -19.07 25.40
N LYS A 97 10.89 -18.42 25.70
CA LYS A 97 9.55 -19.00 25.53
C LYS A 97 9.00 -18.64 24.15
N VAL A 98 8.30 -19.59 23.54
CA VAL A 98 7.64 -19.41 22.24
C VAL A 98 6.15 -19.62 22.43
N TYR A 99 5.36 -18.61 22.07
CA TYR A 99 3.91 -18.66 22.09
C TYR A 99 3.35 -18.53 20.68
N LEU A 100 2.22 -19.19 20.42
CA LEU A 100 1.36 -18.96 19.26
C LEU A 100 0.00 -18.54 19.79
N ASN A 101 -0.46 -17.33 19.45
CA ASN A 101 -1.79 -16.83 19.87
C ASN A 101 -1.99 -16.96 21.40
N ASP A 102 -0.97 -16.54 22.15
CA ASP A 102 -0.87 -16.63 23.62
C ASP A 102 -0.79 -18.03 24.22
N GLU A 103 -0.80 -19.08 23.40
CA GLU A 103 -0.57 -20.46 23.85
C GLU A 103 0.91 -20.84 23.80
N LEU A 104 1.42 -21.43 24.88
CA LEU A 104 2.82 -21.80 25.01
C LEU A 104 3.15 -23.02 24.14
N MET A 105 3.92 -22.82 23.07
CA MET A 105 4.34 -23.88 22.15
C MET A 105 5.60 -24.60 22.63
N GLY A 106 6.50 -23.88 23.29
CA GLY A 106 7.75 -24.46 23.78
C GLY A 106 8.59 -23.49 24.60
N VAL A 107 9.52 -24.06 25.37
CA VAL A 107 10.49 -23.33 26.18
C VAL A 107 11.88 -23.84 25.85
N LEU A 108 12.77 -22.94 25.46
CA LEU A 108 14.15 -23.22 25.07
C LEU A 108 15.09 -22.72 26.17
N PRO A 109 15.59 -23.60 27.06
CA PRO A 109 16.57 -23.19 28.08
C PRO A 109 17.91 -22.87 27.42
N VAL A 110 18.58 -21.83 27.92
CA VAL A 110 19.95 -21.50 27.51
C VAL A 110 20.92 -22.47 28.18
N THR A 111 21.80 -23.09 27.40
CA THR A 111 22.83 -24.01 27.90
C THR A 111 24.21 -23.34 27.89
N LYS A 112 25.16 -23.91 28.65
CA LYS A 112 26.50 -23.35 28.81
C LYS A 112 27.27 -23.28 27.48
N GLU A 113 27.03 -24.24 26.60
CA GLU A 113 27.71 -24.38 25.31
C GLU A 113 27.25 -23.32 24.29
N GLN A 114 26.03 -22.79 24.47
CA GLN A 114 25.38 -21.81 23.60
C GLN A 114 25.77 -20.36 23.90
N LEU A 115 26.27 -20.08 25.11
CA LEU A 115 26.65 -18.74 25.57
C LEU A 115 27.60 -18.03 24.59
N GLY A 116 27.17 -16.89 24.06
CA GLY A 116 27.91 -16.10 23.07
C GLY A 116 28.06 -16.73 21.69
N LYS A 117 27.37 -17.85 21.41
CA LYS A 117 27.45 -18.58 20.13
C LYS A 117 26.10 -18.63 19.43
N LYS A 118 26.17 -18.62 18.09
CA LYS A 118 25.00 -18.87 17.24
C LYS A 118 24.47 -20.28 17.47
N THR A 119 23.19 -20.37 17.78
CA THR A 119 22.48 -21.60 18.11
C THR A 119 21.28 -21.75 17.18
N LEU A 120 20.99 -22.99 16.77
CA LEU A 120 19.81 -23.33 16.00
C LEU A 120 18.86 -24.15 16.86
N ALA A 121 17.57 -23.85 16.80
CA ALA A 121 16.52 -24.64 17.43
C ALA A 121 15.32 -24.81 16.49
N GLN A 122 14.63 -25.94 16.63
CA GLN A 122 13.36 -26.20 15.97
C GLN A 122 12.30 -26.37 17.02
N VAL A 123 11.22 -25.61 16.89
CA VAL A 123 10.05 -25.69 17.78
C VAL A 123 8.87 -26.13 16.94
N PRO A 124 8.31 -27.33 17.17
CA PRO A 124 7.08 -27.74 16.51
C PRO A 124 5.95 -26.81 16.96
N ILE A 125 5.22 -26.26 15.99
CA ILE A 125 4.06 -25.42 16.25
C ILE A 125 2.83 -26.28 15.99
N ASN A 126 1.94 -26.39 16.97
CA ASN A 126 0.74 -27.19 16.80
C ASN A 126 -0.24 -26.45 15.87
N PRO A 127 -0.56 -26.99 14.68
CA PRO A 127 -1.40 -26.32 13.70
C PRO A 127 -2.84 -26.11 14.17
N LEU A 128 -3.30 -26.82 15.21
CA LEU A 128 -4.65 -26.63 15.78
C LEU A 128 -4.87 -25.25 16.41
N PHE A 129 -3.79 -24.57 16.82
CA PHE A 129 -3.86 -23.21 17.35
C PHE A 129 -3.69 -22.13 16.27
N ILE A 130 -3.48 -22.54 15.00
CA ILE A 130 -3.41 -21.62 13.88
C ILE A 130 -4.83 -21.20 13.50
N THR A 131 -5.09 -19.91 13.67
CA THR A 131 -6.35 -19.24 13.32
C THR A 131 -6.16 -18.38 12.06
N ASP A 132 -7.12 -17.52 11.76
CA ASP A 132 -7.09 -16.63 10.59
C ASP A 132 -5.90 -15.66 10.60
N PHE A 133 -5.65 -15.04 11.77
CA PHE A 133 -4.50 -14.20 12.05
C PHE A 133 -3.71 -14.80 13.20
N ASN A 134 -2.40 -14.89 13.05
CA ASN A 134 -1.54 -15.59 13.99
C ASN A 134 -0.37 -14.72 14.43
N ARG A 135 -0.09 -14.73 15.73
CA ARG A 135 1.08 -14.09 16.32
C ARG A 135 1.96 -15.12 16.99
N VAL A 136 3.19 -15.24 16.51
CA VAL A 136 4.24 -15.98 17.23
C VAL A 136 4.99 -14.99 18.10
N ARG A 137 4.86 -15.13 19.42
CA ARG A 137 5.54 -14.28 20.40
C ARG A 137 6.73 -15.02 21.00
N LEU A 138 7.89 -14.39 20.93
CA LEU A 138 9.14 -14.81 21.54
C LEU A 138 9.34 -13.98 22.81
N GLU A 139 9.42 -14.64 23.97
CA GLU A 139 9.59 -13.98 25.27
C GLU A 139 10.90 -14.44 25.91
N PHE A 140 11.82 -13.50 26.05
CA PHE A 140 13.11 -13.72 26.69
C PHE A 140 12.98 -13.55 28.22
N VAL A 141 13.32 -14.60 28.95
CA VAL A 141 13.50 -14.55 30.40
C VAL A 141 14.98 -14.73 30.67
N GLY A 142 15.67 -13.63 30.97
CA GLY A 142 17.12 -13.61 31.15
C GLY A 142 17.51 -13.39 32.60
N HIS A 143 18.48 -14.17 33.06
CA HIS A 143 19.14 -14.00 34.36
C HIS A 143 20.67 -14.00 34.15
N TYR A 144 21.38 -13.07 34.79
CA TYR A 144 22.84 -12.94 34.76
C TYR A 144 23.49 -13.00 36.15
N ARG A 145 22.68 -12.99 37.22
CA ARG A 145 23.11 -13.20 38.61
C ARG A 145 21.94 -13.73 39.44
N ASP A 146 22.23 -14.45 40.53
CA ASP A 146 21.17 -15.09 41.32
C ASP A 146 20.35 -14.09 42.17
N VAL A 147 20.90 -12.91 42.50
CA VAL A 147 20.25 -11.92 43.38
C VAL A 147 20.51 -10.50 42.88
N CYS A 148 19.50 -9.63 43.01
CA CYS A 148 19.57 -8.20 42.73
C CYS A 148 19.96 -7.83 41.29
N GLU A 149 19.18 -8.35 40.33
CA GLU A 149 19.35 -8.06 38.92
C GLU A 149 18.87 -6.66 38.56
N ASN A 150 19.62 -5.99 37.69
CA ASN A 150 19.12 -4.81 37.00
C ASN A 150 18.54 -5.25 35.63
N PRO A 151 17.23 -5.14 35.39
CA PRO A 151 16.60 -5.50 34.11
C PRO A 151 17.17 -4.75 32.90
N ALA A 152 17.74 -3.56 33.11
CA ALA A 152 18.37 -2.74 32.08
C ALA A 152 19.86 -3.03 31.86
N SER A 153 20.40 -4.05 32.52
CA SER A 153 21.79 -4.47 32.33
C SER A 153 22.05 -4.78 30.86
N SER A 154 23.09 -4.19 30.28
CA SER A 154 23.52 -4.45 28.89
C SER A 154 23.98 -5.90 28.67
N THR A 155 24.10 -6.69 29.74
CA THR A 155 24.40 -8.13 29.70
C THR A 155 23.16 -9.00 29.49
N LEU A 156 21.95 -8.48 29.70
CA LEU A 156 20.68 -9.20 29.51
C LEU A 156 20.21 -9.04 28.06
N TRP A 157 20.73 -9.91 27.20
CA TRP A 157 20.32 -9.93 25.80
C TRP A 157 20.25 -11.33 25.18
N LEU A 158 19.35 -11.47 24.22
CA LEU A 158 19.24 -12.60 23.32
C LEU A 158 18.87 -12.07 21.92
N ASP A 159 19.73 -12.30 20.94
CA ASP A 159 19.51 -11.82 19.57
C ASP A 159 18.95 -12.96 18.70
N ILE A 160 17.78 -12.73 18.11
CA ILE A 160 17.14 -13.60 17.11
C ILE A 160 17.61 -13.18 15.72
N GLY A 161 18.25 -14.11 15.02
CA GLY A 161 18.82 -13.91 13.70
C GLY A 161 17.78 -13.90 12.58
N ARG A 162 18.07 -13.11 11.54
CA ARG A 162 17.24 -12.96 10.32
C ARG A 162 17.05 -14.24 9.49
N ASN A 163 17.89 -15.25 9.73
CA ASN A 163 17.83 -16.55 9.05
C ASN A 163 16.76 -17.48 9.65
N SER A 164 16.14 -17.07 10.76
CA SER A 164 14.99 -17.78 11.33
C SER A 164 13.83 -17.83 10.33
N ALA A 165 13.04 -18.90 10.37
CA ALA A 165 11.94 -19.11 9.45
C ALA A 165 10.83 -19.97 10.06
N LEU A 166 9.59 -19.70 9.67
CA LEU A 166 8.44 -20.54 9.95
C LEU A 166 8.11 -21.36 8.70
N ASP A 167 8.30 -22.68 8.78
CA ASP A 167 7.95 -23.62 7.72
C ASP A 167 6.53 -24.13 7.96
N LEU A 168 5.66 -23.97 6.97
CA LEU A 168 4.24 -24.28 7.01
C LEU A 168 3.87 -25.20 5.85
N THR A 169 2.96 -26.14 6.09
CA THR A 169 2.30 -26.92 5.03
C THR A 169 0.82 -26.59 5.08
N TYR A 170 0.28 -26.08 3.97
CA TYR A 170 -1.14 -25.79 3.81
C TYR A 170 -1.79 -26.80 2.89
N ASN A 171 -2.98 -27.27 3.26
CA ASN A 171 -3.84 -28.07 2.41
C ASN A 171 -5.01 -27.21 1.94
N MET A 172 -5.32 -27.24 0.64
CA MET A 172 -6.46 -26.53 0.09
C MET A 172 -7.77 -27.17 0.51
N LEU A 173 -8.77 -26.34 0.78
CA LEU A 173 -10.14 -26.76 1.10
C LEU A 173 -11.01 -26.65 -0.15
N ALA A 174 -11.78 -27.71 -0.44
CA ALA A 174 -12.84 -27.63 -1.44
C ALA A 174 -14.02 -26.84 -0.84
N VAL A 175 -13.99 -25.51 -0.99
CA VAL A 175 -15.05 -24.63 -0.48
C VAL A 175 -16.35 -24.87 -1.25
N ASN A 176 -17.52 -24.63 -0.65
CA ASN A 176 -18.79 -24.74 -1.37
C ASN A 176 -18.98 -23.54 -2.32
N ASN A 177 -19.83 -23.71 -3.34
CA ASN A 177 -20.26 -22.59 -4.18
C ASN A 177 -21.26 -21.74 -3.40
N ASP A 178 -20.75 -20.77 -2.64
CA ASP A 178 -21.58 -19.83 -1.88
C ASP A 178 -20.97 -18.43 -1.88
N LEU A 179 -21.70 -17.49 -2.47
CA LEU A 179 -21.33 -16.08 -2.56
C LEU A 179 -21.57 -15.32 -1.25
N SER A 180 -22.09 -15.95 -0.19
CA SER A 180 -22.23 -15.32 1.14
C SER A 180 -20.89 -14.93 1.78
N HIS A 181 -19.82 -15.62 1.40
CA HIS A 181 -18.45 -15.34 1.83
C HIS A 181 -17.66 -14.49 0.83
N PHE A 182 -18.30 -14.00 -0.23
CA PHE A 182 -17.63 -13.20 -1.25
C PHE A 182 -17.01 -11.93 -0.63
N PRO A 183 -15.73 -11.60 -0.91
CA PRO A 183 -14.95 -12.01 -2.09
C PRO A 183 -14.08 -13.28 -1.95
N VAL A 184 -14.15 -14.04 -0.86
CA VAL A 184 -13.43 -15.32 -0.74
C VAL A 184 -14.03 -16.34 -1.71
N PRO A 185 -13.23 -17.13 -2.46
CA PRO A 185 -11.77 -17.27 -2.40
C PRO A 185 -10.97 -16.42 -3.41
N PHE A 186 -11.64 -15.53 -4.16
CA PHE A 186 -11.01 -14.68 -5.19
C PHE A 186 -10.11 -13.60 -4.58
N PHE A 187 -10.51 -13.06 -3.43
CA PHE A 187 -9.69 -12.17 -2.60
C PHE A 187 -9.90 -12.51 -1.13
N ASP A 188 -8.80 -12.66 -0.40
CA ASP A 188 -8.82 -12.86 1.04
C ASP A 188 -8.02 -11.73 1.72
N PRO A 189 -8.64 -10.90 2.59
CA PRO A 189 -7.94 -9.84 3.30
C PRO A 189 -6.80 -10.33 4.22
N ARG A 190 -6.79 -11.63 4.56
CA ARG A 190 -5.79 -12.29 5.41
C ARG A 190 -4.55 -12.74 4.63
N ASP A 191 -4.60 -12.76 3.31
CA ASP A 191 -3.45 -13.07 2.46
C ASP A 191 -2.61 -11.79 2.24
N ASN A 192 -1.35 -11.81 2.66
CA ASN A 192 -0.44 -10.66 2.52
C ASN A 192 0.32 -10.63 1.18
N ARG A 193 0.06 -11.59 0.28
CA ARG A 193 0.70 -11.63 -1.04
C ARG A 193 0.00 -10.70 -2.05
N PRO A 194 0.69 -10.35 -3.16
CA PRO A 194 0.05 -9.66 -4.28
C PRO A 194 -1.15 -10.45 -4.82
N VAL A 195 -2.25 -9.76 -5.09
CA VAL A 195 -3.48 -10.38 -5.62
C VAL A 195 -3.23 -10.77 -7.08
N THR A 196 -3.32 -12.06 -7.42
CA THR A 196 -3.24 -12.52 -8.80
C THR A 196 -4.53 -13.22 -9.19
N LEU A 197 -5.37 -12.57 -9.99
CA LEU A 197 -6.72 -13.02 -10.32
C LEU A 197 -6.93 -12.98 -11.84
N PRO A 198 -6.80 -14.12 -12.54
CA PRO A 198 -7.03 -14.17 -13.98
C PRO A 198 -8.46 -13.76 -14.36
N ILE A 199 -8.57 -13.09 -15.50
CA ILE A 199 -9.83 -12.65 -16.10
C ILE A 199 -9.94 -13.31 -17.47
N VAL A 200 -11.00 -14.11 -17.65
CA VAL A 200 -11.21 -14.94 -18.83
C VAL A 200 -12.35 -14.38 -19.67
N PHE A 201 -12.13 -14.27 -20.98
CA PHE A 201 -13.14 -13.92 -21.97
C PHE A 201 -13.32 -15.04 -22.99
N ALA A 202 -14.43 -15.03 -23.73
CA ALA A 202 -14.69 -15.98 -24.81
C ALA A 202 -13.77 -15.77 -26.03
N ASP A 203 -13.48 -14.52 -26.36
CA ASP A 203 -12.58 -14.06 -27.44
C ASP A 203 -12.18 -12.60 -27.10
N VAL A 204 -11.58 -11.88 -28.04
CA VAL A 204 -11.28 -10.44 -27.93
C VAL A 204 -12.51 -9.66 -27.44
N PRO A 205 -12.44 -9.02 -26.25
CA PRO A 205 -13.60 -8.39 -25.64
C PRO A 205 -13.96 -7.08 -26.35
N ASP A 206 -15.27 -6.82 -26.51
CA ASP A 206 -15.75 -5.52 -26.96
C ASP A 206 -15.63 -4.44 -25.87
N LEU A 207 -15.94 -3.18 -26.22
CA LEU A 207 -15.79 -2.04 -25.32
C LEU A 207 -16.60 -2.18 -24.02
N ALA A 208 -17.80 -2.78 -24.07
CA ALA A 208 -18.65 -2.95 -22.91
C ALA A 208 -18.12 -4.06 -21.99
N GLN A 209 -17.61 -5.15 -22.55
CA GLN A 209 -16.89 -6.20 -21.81
C GLN A 209 -15.60 -5.67 -21.17
N GLN A 210 -14.83 -4.85 -21.89
CA GLN A 210 -13.64 -4.19 -21.35
C GLN A 210 -14.00 -3.27 -20.18
N GLN A 211 -15.10 -2.53 -20.28
CA GLN A 211 -15.58 -1.65 -19.21
C GLN A 211 -16.04 -2.45 -17.99
N ALA A 212 -16.85 -3.49 -18.20
CA ALA A 212 -17.31 -4.38 -17.13
C ALA A 212 -16.12 -5.03 -16.38
N ALA A 213 -15.11 -5.50 -17.10
CA ALA A 213 -13.90 -6.05 -16.51
C ALA A 213 -13.07 -5.01 -15.76
N SER A 214 -12.99 -3.77 -16.28
CA SER A 214 -12.29 -2.67 -15.60
C SER A 214 -12.97 -2.30 -14.27
N ILE A 215 -14.30 -2.34 -14.20
CA ILE A 215 -15.04 -2.13 -12.95
C ILE A 215 -14.68 -3.21 -11.93
N VAL A 216 -14.73 -4.49 -12.33
CA VAL A 216 -14.41 -5.60 -11.41
C VAL A 216 -12.93 -5.57 -10.99
N ALA A 217 -12.00 -5.35 -11.92
CA ALA A 217 -10.57 -5.24 -11.62
C ALA A 217 -10.26 -4.06 -10.68
N SER A 218 -10.85 -2.90 -10.89
CA SER A 218 -10.70 -1.73 -10.01
C SER A 218 -11.24 -1.96 -8.60
N TRP A 219 -12.31 -2.74 -8.47
CA TRP A 219 -12.89 -3.11 -7.19
C TRP A 219 -12.06 -4.14 -6.41
N PHE A 220 -11.44 -5.10 -7.10
CA PHE A 220 -10.46 -5.98 -6.47
C PHE A 220 -9.17 -5.20 -6.14
N GLY A 221 -8.76 -4.29 -7.01
CA GLY A 221 -7.62 -3.40 -6.81
C GLY A 221 -7.79 -2.49 -5.58
N SER A 222 -8.98 -1.94 -5.35
CA SER A 222 -9.26 -1.11 -4.16
C SER A 222 -9.11 -1.85 -2.83
N ARG A 223 -9.19 -3.20 -2.84
CA ARG A 223 -8.92 -4.04 -1.67
C ARG A 223 -7.49 -4.54 -1.56
N ALA A 224 -6.78 -4.66 -2.68
CA ALA A 224 -5.39 -5.10 -2.69
C ALA A 224 -4.50 -4.12 -1.88
N GLY A 225 -4.78 -2.82 -1.98
CA GLY A 225 -4.07 -1.77 -1.24
C GLY A 225 -2.57 -1.80 -1.54
N TRP A 226 -1.73 -1.90 -0.51
CA TRP A 226 -0.27 -1.91 -0.65
C TRP A 226 0.31 -3.23 -1.21
N ARG A 227 -0.47 -4.32 -1.23
CA ARG A 227 -0.01 -5.66 -1.63
C ARG A 227 0.32 -5.75 -3.13
N GLY A 228 -0.26 -4.85 -3.93
CA GLY A 228 -0.21 -4.92 -5.39
C GLY A 228 -1.17 -5.95 -5.96
N GLN A 229 -1.41 -5.85 -7.26
CA GLN A 229 -2.40 -6.68 -7.96
C GLN A 229 -1.98 -6.98 -9.39
N ARG A 230 -2.40 -8.14 -9.88
CA ARG A 230 -2.21 -8.59 -11.24
C ARG A 230 -3.48 -9.29 -11.73
N PHE A 231 -3.96 -8.89 -12.88
CA PHE A 231 -5.12 -9.46 -13.54
C PHE A 231 -4.74 -10.05 -14.90
N PRO A 232 -4.08 -11.22 -14.94
CA PRO A 232 -3.75 -11.88 -16.20
C PRO A 232 -5.01 -12.09 -17.04
N VAL A 233 -4.94 -11.79 -18.34
CA VAL A 233 -6.08 -11.97 -19.24
C VAL A 233 -5.87 -13.20 -20.10
N LEU A 234 -6.93 -13.99 -20.25
CA LEU A 234 -6.93 -15.20 -21.06
C LEU A 234 -8.14 -15.20 -22.00
N TYR A 235 -7.91 -15.53 -23.27
CA TYR A 235 -8.99 -15.72 -24.24
C TYR A 235 -9.26 -17.22 -24.44
N ASN A 236 -10.49 -17.63 -24.15
CA ASN A 236 -10.98 -19.01 -24.29
C ASN A 236 -10.09 -20.09 -23.64
N HIS A 237 -9.37 -19.72 -22.57
CA HIS A 237 -8.47 -20.63 -21.87
C HIS A 237 -8.78 -20.66 -20.39
N LEU A 238 -8.68 -21.86 -19.81
CA LEU A 238 -9.08 -22.13 -18.44
C LEU A 238 -7.85 -22.04 -17.52
N PRO A 239 -7.84 -21.14 -16.52
CA PRO A 239 -6.67 -20.91 -15.67
C PRO A 239 -6.52 -21.98 -14.58
N ASP A 240 -5.29 -22.15 -14.08
CA ASP A 240 -4.92 -23.09 -13.02
C ASP A 240 -5.32 -22.65 -11.59
N ARG A 241 -6.05 -21.55 -11.45
CA ARG A 241 -6.34 -20.85 -10.18
C ARG A 241 -7.67 -20.13 -10.22
N ASN A 242 -8.09 -19.61 -9.06
CA ASN A 242 -9.35 -18.87 -8.94
C ASN A 242 -9.38 -17.73 -9.96
N ALA A 243 -10.47 -17.57 -10.69
CA ALA A 243 -10.56 -16.61 -11.79
C ALA A 243 -11.96 -16.02 -11.94
N ILE A 244 -12.03 -14.89 -12.67
CA ILE A 244 -13.29 -14.27 -13.07
C ILE A 244 -13.51 -14.57 -14.55
N VAL A 245 -14.71 -14.98 -14.91
CA VAL A 245 -15.09 -15.29 -16.29
C VAL A 245 -16.19 -14.34 -16.71
N PHE A 246 -16.00 -13.63 -17.82
CA PHE A 246 -17.05 -12.82 -18.43
C PHE A 246 -17.69 -13.59 -19.60
N ALA A 247 -19.02 -13.69 -19.59
CA ALA A 247 -19.76 -14.38 -20.63
C ALA A 247 -21.10 -13.68 -20.93
N THR A 248 -21.56 -13.81 -22.17
CA THR A 248 -22.93 -13.51 -22.59
C THR A 248 -23.54 -14.75 -23.26
N ASN A 249 -24.86 -14.78 -23.44
CA ASN A 249 -25.53 -15.94 -24.05
C ASN A 249 -24.96 -16.27 -25.45
N ASP A 250 -24.57 -15.24 -26.20
CA ASP A 250 -24.01 -15.36 -27.55
C ASP A 250 -22.48 -15.54 -27.56
N ARG A 251 -21.79 -15.08 -26.50
CA ARG A 251 -20.32 -15.12 -26.40
C ARG A 251 -19.89 -15.69 -25.06
N ARG A 252 -19.59 -16.99 -25.04
CA ARG A 252 -19.12 -17.71 -23.86
C ARG A 252 -17.91 -18.57 -24.19
N PRO A 253 -16.94 -18.70 -23.26
CA PRO A 253 -15.83 -19.63 -23.43
C PRO A 253 -16.32 -21.06 -23.67
N ASP A 254 -15.49 -21.89 -24.33
CA ASP A 254 -15.85 -23.26 -24.73
C ASP A 254 -16.27 -24.13 -23.55
N PHE A 255 -15.66 -23.94 -22.38
CA PHE A 255 -16.02 -24.69 -21.17
C PHE A 255 -17.38 -24.30 -20.56
N LEU A 256 -17.98 -23.18 -21.01
CA LEU A 256 -19.34 -22.76 -20.66
C LEU A 256 -20.33 -22.95 -21.81
N ARG A 257 -19.94 -23.60 -22.91
CA ARG A 257 -20.78 -23.74 -24.10
C ARG A 257 -22.12 -24.41 -23.82
N ASP A 258 -22.14 -25.39 -22.93
CA ASP A 258 -23.36 -26.12 -22.55
C ASP A 258 -24.08 -25.52 -21.34
N HIS A 259 -23.56 -24.40 -20.80
CA HIS A 259 -24.19 -23.71 -19.67
C HIS A 259 -25.57 -23.15 -20.09
N PRO A 260 -26.62 -23.26 -19.25
CA PRO A 260 -27.92 -22.68 -19.54
C PRO A 260 -27.83 -21.17 -19.81
N ALA A 261 -28.64 -20.70 -20.77
CA ALA A 261 -28.77 -19.28 -21.05
C ALA A 261 -29.42 -18.54 -19.87
N VAL A 262 -28.94 -17.34 -19.58
CA VAL A 262 -29.48 -16.49 -18.50
C VAL A 262 -30.51 -15.50 -19.05
N ASN A 263 -31.50 -15.15 -18.22
CA ASN A 263 -32.57 -14.19 -18.57
C ASN A 263 -32.42 -12.83 -17.87
N ALA A 264 -31.37 -12.66 -17.07
CA ALA A 264 -31.07 -11.47 -16.29
C ALA A 264 -29.55 -11.39 -16.05
N PRO A 265 -29.02 -10.28 -15.52
CA PRO A 265 -27.65 -10.20 -15.04
C PRO A 265 -27.43 -11.18 -13.86
N VAL A 266 -26.50 -12.12 -14.01
CA VAL A 266 -26.20 -13.16 -13.01
C VAL A 266 -24.72 -13.11 -12.63
N ILE A 267 -24.46 -13.29 -11.34
CA ILE A 267 -23.13 -13.57 -10.80
C ILE A 267 -23.19 -14.96 -10.20
N GLU A 268 -22.35 -15.86 -10.68
CA GLU A 268 -22.37 -17.27 -10.31
C GLU A 268 -20.98 -17.74 -9.87
N MET A 269 -20.92 -18.48 -8.77
CA MET A 269 -19.73 -19.18 -8.34
C MET A 269 -19.83 -20.65 -8.75
N MET A 270 -18.86 -21.13 -9.51
CA MET A 270 -18.79 -22.53 -9.94
C MET A 270 -17.42 -23.15 -9.66
N ASN A 271 -17.37 -24.48 -9.68
CA ASN A 271 -16.10 -25.20 -9.64
C ASN A 271 -15.39 -25.07 -10.99
N HIS A 272 -14.07 -25.01 -10.95
CA HIS A 272 -13.26 -25.27 -12.13
C HIS A 272 -13.53 -26.72 -12.60
N PRO A 273 -13.83 -26.95 -13.90
CA PRO A 273 -14.22 -28.26 -14.42
C PRO A 273 -13.24 -29.40 -14.08
N ASP A 274 -11.94 -29.13 -14.21
CA ASP A 274 -10.90 -30.12 -13.94
C ASP A 274 -10.35 -30.12 -12.50
N ASN A 275 -10.74 -29.15 -11.65
CA ASN A 275 -10.18 -29.00 -10.31
C ASN A 275 -11.20 -28.43 -9.30
N PRO A 276 -11.77 -29.26 -8.40
CA PRO A 276 -12.80 -28.81 -7.46
C PRO A 276 -12.29 -27.84 -6.37
N TYR A 277 -10.97 -27.71 -6.19
CA TYR A 277 -10.36 -26.77 -5.24
C TYR A 277 -10.23 -25.35 -5.79
N VAL A 278 -10.48 -25.17 -7.10
CA VAL A 278 -10.40 -23.88 -7.79
C VAL A 278 -11.81 -23.41 -8.14
N LYS A 279 -12.09 -22.12 -7.92
CA LYS A 279 -13.38 -21.49 -8.19
C LYS A 279 -13.33 -20.53 -9.36
N LEU A 280 -14.42 -20.50 -10.11
CA LEU A 280 -14.65 -19.51 -11.16
C LEU A 280 -15.83 -18.63 -10.75
N LEU A 281 -15.62 -17.30 -10.80
CA LEU A 281 -16.70 -16.32 -10.68
C LEU A 281 -17.19 -15.96 -12.08
N VAL A 282 -18.31 -16.51 -12.50
CA VAL A 282 -18.91 -16.21 -13.79
C VAL A 282 -19.78 -14.97 -13.65
N VAL A 283 -19.41 -13.91 -14.35
CA VAL A 283 -20.21 -12.71 -14.56
C VAL A 283 -20.95 -12.92 -15.87
N PHE A 284 -22.25 -13.19 -15.79
CA PHE A 284 -23.06 -13.64 -16.92
C PHE A 284 -24.18 -12.63 -17.21
N GLY A 285 -24.34 -12.24 -18.46
CA GLY A 285 -25.45 -11.40 -18.92
C GLY A 285 -26.17 -12.00 -20.13
N ARG A 286 -27.40 -11.55 -20.39
CA ARG A 286 -28.03 -11.80 -21.70
C ARG A 286 -27.20 -11.17 -22.83
N ASP A 287 -26.79 -9.93 -22.60
CA ASP A 287 -26.02 -9.07 -23.49
C ASP A 287 -24.98 -8.27 -22.69
N ASP A 288 -24.26 -7.37 -23.36
CA ASP A 288 -23.20 -6.58 -22.71
C ASP A 288 -23.74 -5.54 -21.72
N LYS A 289 -25.01 -5.12 -21.84
CA LYS A 289 -25.64 -4.19 -20.88
C LYS A 289 -25.88 -4.90 -19.56
N ASP A 290 -26.44 -6.10 -19.62
CA ASP A 290 -26.61 -6.95 -18.45
C ASP A 290 -25.26 -7.27 -17.80
N LEU A 291 -24.22 -7.53 -18.62
CA LEU A 291 -22.88 -7.78 -18.12
C LEU A 291 -22.32 -6.59 -17.32
N LEU A 292 -22.48 -5.37 -17.84
CA LEU A 292 -22.10 -4.14 -17.15
C LEU A 292 -22.89 -3.94 -15.85
N GLN A 293 -24.18 -4.29 -15.85
CA GLN A 293 -25.02 -4.25 -14.65
C GLN A 293 -24.55 -5.26 -13.59
N ALA A 294 -24.20 -6.49 -13.99
CA ALA A 294 -23.63 -7.48 -13.09
C ALA A 294 -22.30 -7.01 -12.48
N ALA A 295 -21.40 -6.43 -13.28
CA ALA A 295 -20.15 -5.85 -12.81
C ALA A 295 -20.36 -4.70 -11.80
N LYS A 296 -21.32 -3.81 -12.06
CA LYS A 296 -21.73 -2.76 -11.10
C LYS A 296 -22.35 -3.35 -9.83
N GLY A 297 -23.08 -4.46 -9.95
CA GLY A 297 -23.61 -5.24 -8.83
C GLY A 297 -22.51 -5.80 -7.93
N ILE A 298 -21.40 -6.31 -8.48
CA ILE A 298 -20.20 -6.70 -7.72
C ILE A 298 -19.62 -5.49 -6.98
N ALA A 299 -19.50 -4.35 -7.67
CA ALA A 299 -18.88 -3.17 -7.10
C ALA A 299 -19.68 -2.56 -5.93
N GLN A 300 -21.01 -2.59 -6.00
CA GLN A 300 -21.90 -1.82 -5.09
C GLN A 300 -22.79 -2.68 -4.18
N GLY A 301 -23.12 -3.92 -4.57
CA GLY A 301 -24.16 -4.74 -3.92
C GLY A 301 -23.66 -6.05 -3.31
N ASN A 302 -22.34 -6.27 -3.27
CA ASN A 302 -21.73 -7.53 -2.87
C ASN A 302 -22.13 -8.05 -1.48
N ILE A 303 -22.45 -7.15 -0.53
CA ILE A 303 -22.87 -7.50 0.83
C ILE A 303 -24.19 -8.30 0.89
N LEU A 304 -24.99 -8.25 -0.19
CA LEU A 304 -26.27 -8.94 -0.30
C LEU A 304 -26.13 -10.32 -0.97
N PHE A 305 -24.93 -10.71 -1.39
CA PHE A 305 -24.72 -11.96 -2.11
C PHE A 305 -24.94 -13.16 -1.19
N ARG A 306 -25.56 -14.22 -1.73
CA ARG A 306 -25.87 -15.47 -1.01
C ARG A 306 -26.16 -16.60 -2.00
N GLY A 307 -25.78 -17.82 -1.62
CA GLY A 307 -25.98 -19.01 -2.46
C GLY A 307 -24.98 -19.08 -3.62
N SER A 308 -25.14 -20.06 -4.50
CA SER A 308 -24.21 -20.29 -5.61
C SER A 308 -24.35 -19.26 -6.73
N SER A 309 -25.51 -18.60 -6.87
CA SER A 309 -25.74 -17.57 -7.88
C SER A 309 -26.65 -16.45 -7.37
N VAL A 310 -26.42 -15.25 -7.89
CA VAL A 310 -27.13 -14.02 -7.53
C VAL A 310 -27.59 -13.32 -8.81
N VAL A 311 -28.87 -12.93 -8.84
CA VAL A 311 -29.43 -12.10 -9.90
C VAL A 311 -29.37 -10.63 -9.49
N VAL A 312 -28.78 -9.78 -10.35
CA VAL A 312 -28.69 -8.33 -10.09
C VAL A 312 -29.88 -7.62 -10.71
N ASN A 313 -30.93 -7.40 -9.92
CA ASN A 313 -32.19 -6.82 -10.40
C ASN A 313 -32.07 -5.33 -10.78
N ASP A 314 -31.45 -4.52 -9.92
CA ASP A 314 -31.28 -3.08 -10.12
C ASP A 314 -30.01 -2.60 -9.40
N VAL A 315 -29.33 -1.63 -10.01
CA VAL A 315 -28.18 -0.95 -9.40
C VAL A 315 -28.43 0.55 -9.52
N LYS A 316 -28.76 1.16 -8.39
CA LYS A 316 -29.08 2.60 -8.35
C LYS A 316 -27.85 3.42 -8.78
N PRO A 317 -28.02 4.40 -9.67
CA PRO A 317 -26.95 5.32 -10.01
C PRO A 317 -26.43 6.03 -8.76
N LEU A 318 -25.11 6.08 -8.62
CA LEU A 318 -24.47 6.84 -7.56
C LEU A 318 -24.61 8.34 -7.84
N LEU A 319 -24.59 9.14 -6.78
CA LEU A 319 -24.43 10.58 -6.92
C LEU A 319 -23.10 10.88 -7.62
N ALA A 320 -23.09 11.91 -8.47
CA ALA A 320 -21.86 12.37 -9.11
C ALA A 320 -20.80 12.68 -8.05
N ARG A 321 -19.61 12.10 -8.25
CA ARG A 321 -18.47 12.27 -7.36
C ARG A 321 -17.93 13.69 -7.43
N LYS A 322 -17.21 14.10 -6.40
CA LYS A 322 -16.50 15.38 -6.35
C LYS A 322 -14.99 15.14 -6.51
N PRO A 323 -14.24 16.10 -7.04
CA PRO A 323 -12.78 16.02 -7.04
C PRO A 323 -12.24 15.78 -5.62
N TYR A 324 -11.23 14.91 -5.49
CA TYR A 324 -10.54 14.58 -4.23
C TYR A 324 -11.41 13.95 -3.14
N ASP A 325 -12.56 13.37 -3.49
CA ASP A 325 -13.47 12.69 -2.55
C ASP A 325 -13.15 11.19 -2.36
N ALA A 326 -11.98 10.74 -2.81
CA ALA A 326 -11.56 9.35 -2.77
C ALA A 326 -11.42 8.86 -1.31
N PRO A 327 -12.02 7.69 -0.95
CA PRO A 327 -11.97 7.16 0.42
C PRO A 327 -10.56 6.98 1.00
N ASN A 328 -9.59 6.59 0.16
CA ASN A 328 -8.20 6.39 0.60
C ASN A 328 -7.39 7.68 0.64
N TRP A 329 -7.96 8.84 0.27
CA TRP A 329 -7.29 10.14 0.35
C TRP A 329 -7.71 10.88 1.60
N VAL A 330 -6.75 11.57 2.24
CA VAL A 330 -7.09 12.53 3.29
C VAL A 330 -7.86 13.67 2.65
N ARG A 331 -9.03 13.97 3.22
CA ARG A 331 -9.90 15.03 2.73
C ARG A 331 -9.20 16.39 2.84
N THR A 332 -9.29 17.18 1.77
CA THR A 332 -8.74 18.54 1.67
C THR A 332 -9.82 19.61 1.69
N ASP A 333 -11.08 19.28 2.03
CA ASP A 333 -12.19 20.24 2.09
C ASP A 333 -12.55 20.66 3.53
N ARG A 334 -12.00 19.98 4.54
CA ARG A 334 -12.23 20.25 5.97
C ARG A 334 -11.10 19.66 6.84
N PRO A 335 -11.02 20.04 8.13
CA PRO A 335 -10.24 19.29 9.12
C PRO A 335 -10.68 17.82 9.19
N VAL A 336 -9.71 16.92 9.26
CA VAL A 336 -9.90 15.47 9.36
C VAL A 336 -9.47 15.01 10.75
N THR A 337 -10.31 14.21 11.40
CA THR A 337 -10.01 13.64 12.71
C THR A 337 -9.13 12.39 12.57
N PHE A 338 -8.31 12.08 13.58
CA PHE A 338 -7.50 10.85 13.57
C PHE A 338 -8.39 9.60 13.70
N GLY A 339 -9.57 9.72 14.31
CA GLY A 339 -10.59 8.68 14.30
C GLY A 339 -11.10 8.30 12.90
N GLU A 340 -11.05 9.21 11.93
CA GLU A 340 -11.35 8.92 10.51
C GLU A 340 -10.20 8.22 9.78
N LEU A 341 -8.96 8.34 10.29
CA LEU A 341 -7.75 7.80 9.67
C LEU A 341 -7.33 6.44 10.24
N LYS A 342 -8.03 5.96 11.27
CA LYS A 342 -7.75 4.66 11.88
C LYS A 342 -8.19 3.51 10.96
N THR A 343 -7.38 2.46 10.96
CA THR A 343 -7.60 1.21 10.24
C THR A 343 -8.16 0.11 11.15
N TYR A 344 -7.99 0.25 12.47
CA TYR A 344 -8.58 -0.61 13.50
C TYR A 344 -8.82 0.19 14.79
N GLU A 345 -9.67 -0.33 15.66
CA GLU A 345 -10.22 0.40 16.83
C GLU A 345 -9.14 0.87 17.81
N GLU A 346 -8.16 0.02 18.12
CA GLU A 346 -7.11 0.28 19.11
C GLU A 346 -5.83 0.93 18.53
N GLN A 347 -5.86 1.43 17.29
CA GLN A 347 -4.65 1.91 16.61
C GLN A 347 -3.99 3.11 17.32
N LEU A 348 -4.79 3.94 18.00
CA LEU A 348 -4.35 5.18 18.61
C LEU A 348 -3.97 5.01 20.09
N GLN A 349 -3.73 3.78 20.55
CA GLN A 349 -3.33 3.49 21.92
C GLN A 349 -2.18 2.49 21.99
N SER A 350 -1.39 2.56 23.06
CA SER A 350 -0.25 1.68 23.28
C SER A 350 0.02 1.51 24.78
N SER A 351 0.60 0.37 25.16
CA SER A 351 0.97 0.10 26.56
C SER A 351 2.30 -0.64 26.68
N GLY A 352 2.98 -0.47 27.82
CA GLY A 352 4.23 -1.15 28.14
C GLY A 352 5.14 -0.30 29.02
N LEU A 353 6.26 -0.88 29.48
CA LEU A 353 7.30 -0.09 30.15
C LEU A 353 7.89 0.95 29.19
N GLU A 354 8.13 0.52 27.96
CA GLU A 354 8.41 1.35 26.78
C GLU A 354 7.27 1.10 25.77
N PRO A 355 6.22 1.94 25.76
CA PRO A 355 5.10 1.76 24.84
C PRO A 355 5.55 1.78 23.38
N ALA A 356 4.98 0.89 22.57
CA ALA A 356 5.23 0.89 21.12
C ALA A 356 4.75 2.20 20.48
N PRO A 357 5.41 2.68 19.40
CA PRO A 357 5.03 3.90 18.72
C PRO A 357 3.63 3.80 18.10
N ILE A 358 2.84 4.87 18.24
CA ILE A 358 1.53 5.01 17.60
C ILE A 358 1.74 5.61 16.20
N ASN A 359 1.18 4.99 15.17
CA ASN A 359 1.37 5.37 13.77
C ASN A 359 0.04 5.76 13.12
N VAL A 360 0.03 6.88 12.39
CA VAL A 360 -1.10 7.35 11.58
C VAL A 360 -0.62 7.55 10.14
N SER A 361 -1.28 6.89 9.18
CA SER A 361 -0.96 7.00 7.76
C SER A 361 -1.79 8.10 7.10
N LEU A 362 -1.16 8.91 6.26
CA LEU A 362 -1.76 10.03 5.54
C LEU A 362 -1.45 9.88 4.04
N ASN A 363 -2.48 9.65 3.23
CA ASN A 363 -2.33 9.62 1.78
C ASN A 363 -2.86 10.92 1.19
N LEU A 364 -1.97 11.71 0.58
CA LEU A 364 -2.28 13.06 0.13
C LEU A 364 -2.31 13.14 -1.40
N PRO A 365 -3.26 13.92 -1.97
CA PRO A 365 -3.27 14.22 -3.39
C PRO A 365 -1.91 14.77 -3.86
N PRO A 366 -1.40 14.33 -5.03
CA PRO A 366 -0.09 14.76 -5.51
C PRO A 366 -0.03 16.25 -5.90
N ASP A 367 -1.17 16.87 -6.15
CA ASP A 367 -1.30 18.24 -6.61
C ASP A 367 -1.53 19.25 -5.49
N LEU A 368 -1.35 18.86 -4.22
CA LEU A 368 -1.46 19.80 -3.12
C LEU A 368 -0.33 20.84 -3.16
N TYR A 369 -0.68 22.10 -3.36
CA TYR A 369 0.28 23.20 -3.42
C TYR A 369 0.68 23.64 -2.00
N LEU A 370 1.88 23.23 -1.62
CA LEU A 370 2.43 23.39 -0.28
C LEU A 370 3.36 24.62 -0.13
N LEU A 371 3.75 25.25 -1.23
CA LEU A 371 4.71 26.35 -1.25
C LEU A 371 4.21 27.51 -0.37
N ARG A 372 5.07 28.01 0.52
CA ARG A 372 4.82 29.19 1.38
C ARG A 372 3.79 29.01 2.50
N SER A 373 3.32 27.79 2.77
CA SER A 373 2.48 27.52 3.94
C SER A 373 3.29 27.62 5.24
N ASN A 374 2.74 28.25 6.28
CA ASN A 374 3.37 28.35 7.61
C ASN A 374 3.33 27.02 8.40
N GLY A 375 3.15 25.89 7.70
CA GLY A 375 2.93 24.56 8.26
C GLY A 375 1.48 24.08 8.18
N ILE A 376 1.28 22.77 8.32
CA ILE A 376 -0.05 22.12 8.38
C ILE A 376 -0.56 22.21 9.83
N ASP A 377 -1.75 22.77 10.02
CA ASP A 377 -2.36 22.87 11.35
C ASP A 377 -2.79 21.46 11.83
N MET A 378 -2.32 21.08 13.02
CA MET A 378 -2.64 19.82 13.69
C MET A 378 -3.01 20.10 15.16
N ASP A 379 -4.18 19.66 15.58
CA ASP A 379 -4.64 19.76 16.97
C ASP A 379 -4.60 18.38 17.60
N LEU A 380 -3.64 18.14 18.48
CA LEU A 380 -3.37 16.84 19.05
C LEU A 380 -3.88 16.79 20.50
N ASN A 381 -4.87 15.93 20.73
CA ASN A 381 -5.32 15.57 22.07
C ASN A 381 -4.69 14.22 22.45
N TYR A 382 -4.07 14.14 23.61
CA TYR A 382 -3.43 12.90 24.04
C TYR A 382 -3.48 12.72 25.57
N ARG A 383 -3.41 11.47 25.98
CA ARG A 383 -3.39 11.02 27.37
C ARG A 383 -2.22 10.06 27.55
N TYR A 384 -1.62 10.11 28.72
CA TYR A 384 -0.45 9.30 29.04
C TYR A 384 -0.45 9.03 30.54
N THR A 385 0.20 7.95 30.95
CA THR A 385 0.46 7.68 32.37
C THR A 385 1.44 8.73 32.88
N SER A 386 1.07 9.53 33.87
CA SER A 386 1.92 10.62 34.36
C SER A 386 3.20 10.05 34.99
N PRO A 387 4.40 10.56 34.63
CA PRO A 387 5.63 10.15 35.29
C PRO A 387 5.60 10.55 36.78
N PRO A 388 6.19 9.74 37.68
CA PRO A 388 6.11 9.98 39.13
C PRO A 388 6.87 11.24 39.56
N THR A 389 7.87 11.65 38.79
CA THR A 389 8.67 12.86 39.00
C THR A 389 8.80 13.63 37.69
N LYS A 390 9.07 14.93 37.77
CA LYS A 390 9.43 15.70 36.58
C LYS A 390 10.81 15.27 36.09
N ASP A 391 10.86 14.62 34.94
CA ASP A 391 12.06 14.03 34.36
C ASP A 391 12.15 14.29 32.85
N SER A 392 12.99 13.53 32.14
CA SER A 392 13.16 13.63 30.70
C SER A 392 12.13 12.84 29.87
N SER A 393 11.04 12.37 30.49
CA SER A 393 9.94 11.72 29.77
C SER A 393 9.31 12.68 28.76
N ARG A 394 9.10 12.22 27.53
CA ARG A 394 8.70 13.06 26.40
C ARG A 394 7.88 12.30 25.36
N LEU A 395 7.04 13.04 24.64
CA LEU A 395 6.40 12.63 23.40
C LEU A 395 7.21 13.18 22.23
N ASP A 396 7.81 12.31 21.44
CA ASP A 396 8.47 12.67 20.18
C ASP A 396 7.52 12.45 19.01
N ILE A 397 7.43 13.42 18.10
CA ILE A 397 6.61 13.35 16.89
C ILE A 397 7.54 13.33 15.68
N SER A 398 7.34 12.34 14.81
CA SER A 398 8.10 12.18 13.57
C SER A 398 7.20 12.03 12.36
N LEU A 399 7.63 12.52 11.20
CA LEU A 399 6.95 12.33 9.92
C LEU A 399 7.92 11.66 8.94
N ASN A 400 7.53 10.52 8.35
CA ASN A 400 8.37 9.75 7.44
C ASN A 400 9.76 9.45 8.00
N ASN A 401 9.83 9.05 9.28
CA ASN A 401 11.05 8.79 10.05
C ASN A 401 11.94 10.01 10.32
N GLN A 402 11.46 11.22 10.05
CA GLN A 402 12.14 12.46 10.38
C GLN A 402 11.54 13.07 11.63
N PHE A 403 12.38 13.33 12.63
CA PHE A 403 11.97 13.98 13.87
C PHE A 403 11.49 15.41 13.58
N LEU A 404 10.30 15.76 14.10
CA LEU A 404 9.73 17.09 13.96
C LEU A 404 9.85 17.90 15.25
N GLN A 405 9.30 17.36 16.34
CA GLN A 405 9.21 18.08 17.62
C GLN A 405 9.06 17.11 18.79
N ALA A 406 9.51 17.52 19.98
CA ALA A 406 9.34 16.81 21.24
C ALA A 406 8.58 17.65 22.27
N PHE A 407 7.78 16.98 23.11
CA PHE A 407 7.00 17.59 24.20
C PHE A 407 7.25 16.88 25.52
N SER A 408 7.54 17.62 26.59
CA SER A 408 7.74 17.04 27.92
C SER A 408 6.44 16.43 28.47
N LEU A 409 6.51 15.24 29.04
CA LEU A 409 5.42 14.63 29.80
C LEU A 409 5.50 15.13 31.25
N ASN A 410 4.41 15.71 31.77
CA ASN A 410 4.37 16.34 33.10
C ASN A 410 3.69 15.42 34.12
N SER A 411 4.09 15.51 35.39
CA SER A 411 3.58 14.64 36.46
C SER A 411 2.20 15.05 37.03
N THR A 412 1.68 16.24 36.69
CA THR A 412 0.53 16.85 37.41
C THR A 412 -0.65 17.28 36.52
N GLN A 413 -0.76 16.81 35.27
CA GLN A 413 -1.82 17.24 34.34
C GLN A 413 -2.73 16.10 33.87
N GLU A 414 -4.05 16.32 33.92
CA GLU A 414 -5.07 15.30 33.58
C GLU A 414 -5.43 15.22 32.08
N THR A 415 -5.24 16.28 31.28
CA THR A 415 -5.51 16.29 29.83
C THR A 415 -4.62 17.29 29.10
N ASN A 416 -3.88 16.83 28.08
CA ASN A 416 -3.00 17.68 27.29
C ASN A 416 -3.55 17.89 25.87
N ARG A 417 -3.58 19.16 25.44
CA ARG A 417 -3.92 19.59 24.09
C ARG A 417 -2.74 20.34 23.49
N LEU A 418 -2.30 19.94 22.31
CA LEU A 418 -1.16 20.51 21.60
C LEU A 418 -1.62 21.04 20.24
N LEU A 419 -1.50 22.35 20.05
CA LEU A 419 -1.63 22.95 18.74
C LEU A 419 -0.25 22.93 18.07
N LEU A 420 -0.10 22.06 17.09
CA LEU A 420 1.10 21.89 16.28
C LEU A 420 0.87 22.50 14.90
N ARG A 421 1.93 23.13 14.37
CA ARG A 421 2.05 23.38 12.94
C ARG A 421 3.17 22.51 12.41
N LEU A 422 2.83 21.49 11.63
CA LEU A 422 3.82 20.61 11.00
C LEU A 422 4.60 21.44 9.98
N PRO A 423 5.93 21.64 10.13
CA PRO A 423 6.69 22.46 9.21
C PRO A 423 6.69 21.81 7.82
N VAL A 424 6.21 22.55 6.82
CA VAL A 424 6.24 22.12 5.43
C VAL A 424 7.56 22.58 4.84
N LEU A 425 8.60 21.74 4.96
CA LEU A 425 9.90 22.02 4.35
C LEU A 425 9.89 21.53 2.89
N GLN A 426 9.31 22.32 1.99
CA GLN A 426 9.62 22.21 0.56
C GLN A 426 10.69 23.25 0.24
N GLY A 427 11.90 22.77 -0.04
CA GLY A 427 13.13 23.54 -0.10
C GLY A 427 13.06 24.85 -0.89
N LEU A 428 13.15 25.96 -0.16
CA LEU A 428 13.81 27.19 -0.58
C LEU A 428 14.74 27.56 0.58
N LEU A 429 15.98 27.09 0.51
CA LEU A 429 17.05 27.58 1.37
C LEU A 429 18.24 27.95 0.49
N ASP A 430 18.83 29.08 0.87
CA ASP A 430 19.90 29.78 0.19
C ASP A 430 20.99 28.85 -0.35
N GLY A 431 21.52 29.23 -1.51
CA GLY A 431 22.63 28.56 -2.15
C GLY A 431 23.84 28.48 -1.22
N LYS A 432 23.96 27.38 -0.49
CA LYS A 432 25.18 26.69 -0.04
C LYS A 432 24.78 25.46 0.78
N THR A 433 24.82 24.29 0.13
CA THR A 433 25.07 22.98 0.77
C THR A 433 24.20 22.56 1.96
N ASP A 434 22.87 22.70 1.89
CA ASP A 434 21.97 22.02 2.83
C ASP A 434 20.94 21.17 2.07
N VAL A 435 21.03 19.84 2.24
CA VAL A 435 20.09 18.87 1.67
C VAL A 435 18.83 18.88 2.55
N SER A 436 17.84 19.70 2.19
CA SER A 436 16.50 19.64 2.79
C SER A 436 15.70 18.50 2.15
N ILE A 437 15.48 17.42 2.90
CA ILE A 437 14.53 16.36 2.51
C ILE A 437 13.14 16.84 2.93
N PRO A 438 12.16 16.90 2.02
CA PRO A 438 10.81 17.29 2.39
C PRO A 438 10.20 16.25 3.33
N ALA A 439 9.77 16.70 4.51
CA ALA A 439 9.13 15.85 5.50
C ALA A 439 7.82 15.24 4.97
N LEU A 440 7.10 15.95 4.09
CA LEU A 440 5.87 15.49 3.44
C LEU A 440 6.13 15.09 1.98
N LYS A 441 5.78 13.85 1.63
CA LYS A 441 5.81 13.31 0.26
C LYS A 441 4.42 13.37 -0.35
N LEU A 442 4.24 14.17 -1.39
CA LEU A 442 2.98 14.25 -2.14
C LEU A 442 2.81 13.05 -3.06
N GLY A 443 1.57 12.57 -3.20
CA GLY A 443 1.25 11.42 -4.05
C GLY A 443 1.84 10.09 -3.54
N ALA A 444 2.20 10.01 -2.27
CA ALA A 444 2.69 8.82 -1.60
C ALA A 444 2.14 8.75 -0.17
N MET A 445 2.17 7.56 0.42
CA MET A 445 1.80 7.38 1.82
C MET A 445 2.82 8.08 2.73
N ASN A 446 2.32 8.97 3.59
CA ASN A 446 3.08 9.60 4.65
C ASN A 446 2.74 8.92 5.97
N GLN A 447 3.72 8.79 6.86
CA GLN A 447 3.52 8.17 8.18
C GLN A 447 3.89 9.16 9.28
N LEU A 448 2.89 9.54 10.08
CA LEU A 448 3.06 10.30 11.31
C LEU A 448 3.23 9.31 12.47
N ARG A 449 4.30 9.46 13.24
CA ARG A 449 4.68 8.56 14.32
C ARG A 449 4.79 9.33 15.64
N PHE A 450 4.19 8.78 16.68
CA PHE A 450 4.18 9.30 18.05
C PHE A 450 4.90 8.32 18.97
N ASP A 451 6.05 8.74 19.49
CA ASP A 451 6.90 7.95 20.39
C ASP A 451 6.81 8.50 21.81
N PHE A 452 6.23 7.74 22.73
CA PHE A 452 6.18 8.09 24.15
C PHE A 452 7.36 7.47 24.89
N GLN A 453 8.37 8.29 25.17
CA GLN A 453 9.58 7.88 25.87
C GLN A 453 9.46 8.22 27.36
N TYR A 454 9.60 7.21 28.21
CA TYR A 454 9.56 7.34 29.66
C TYR A 454 10.95 7.19 30.28
N MET A 455 11.30 8.09 31.20
CA MET A 455 12.45 7.89 32.06
C MET A 455 12.04 6.98 33.23
N ASN A 456 12.02 5.67 32.98
CA ASN A 456 11.69 4.72 34.02
C ASN A 456 12.85 4.60 35.02
N PRO A 457 12.65 4.88 36.33
CA PRO A 457 13.70 4.70 37.32
C PRO A 457 14.09 3.22 37.39
N MET A 458 15.35 2.93 37.11
CA MET A 458 15.85 1.56 37.07
C MET A 458 16.29 1.13 38.48
N PRO A 459 15.76 0.02 39.04
CA PRO A 459 16.24 -0.51 40.30
C PRO A 459 17.72 -0.89 40.18
N GLY A 460 18.50 -0.46 41.15
CA GLY A 460 19.91 -0.81 41.30
C GLY A 460 20.28 -0.84 42.77
N GLY A 461 21.20 -1.71 43.14
CA GLY A 461 21.63 -1.93 44.51
C GLY A 461 22.91 -2.76 44.58
N SER A 462 23.49 -2.86 45.76
CA SER A 462 24.52 -3.87 46.06
C SER A 462 23.85 -5.16 46.55
N VAL A 463 24.62 -6.24 46.68
CA VAL A 463 24.15 -7.48 47.31
C VAL A 463 23.59 -7.20 48.73
N ASP A 464 24.18 -6.23 49.43
CA ASP A 464 23.81 -5.87 50.80
C ASP A 464 22.62 -4.90 50.91
N ASN A 465 22.27 -4.18 49.83
CA ASN A 465 21.16 -3.23 49.80
C ASN A 465 20.44 -3.29 48.44
N CYS A 466 19.61 -4.32 48.27
CA CYS A 466 18.83 -4.51 47.06
C CYS A 466 17.46 -3.83 47.17
N ILE A 467 17.21 -2.84 46.33
CA ILE A 467 15.90 -2.19 46.21
C ILE A 467 15.23 -2.71 44.93
N THR A 468 14.19 -3.51 45.09
CA THR A 468 13.38 -4.02 43.98
C THR A 468 12.10 -3.20 43.85
N PHE A 469 11.80 -2.71 42.65
CA PHE A 469 10.50 -2.12 42.31
C PHE A 469 9.79 -3.02 41.32
N GLN A 470 8.46 -3.11 41.44
CA GLN A 470 7.64 -3.74 40.41
C GLN A 470 7.35 -2.68 39.33
N PRO A 471 7.84 -2.86 38.09
CA PRO A 471 7.51 -1.94 37.01
C PRO A 471 6.01 -2.04 36.69
N VAL A 472 5.34 -0.89 36.64
CA VAL A 472 3.95 -0.80 36.18
C VAL A 472 3.95 -0.36 34.72
N PRO A 473 3.17 -1.01 33.83
CA PRO A 473 3.08 -0.60 32.43
C PRO A 473 2.53 0.82 32.30
N ASN A 474 3.16 1.63 31.45
CA ASN A 474 2.64 2.92 31.02
C ASN A 474 1.57 2.69 29.94
N HIS A 475 0.50 3.48 29.98
CA HIS A 475 -0.56 3.51 28.99
C HIS A 475 -0.58 4.89 28.32
N VAL A 476 -0.66 4.92 26.99
CA VAL A 476 -0.67 6.14 26.18
C VAL A 476 -1.75 6.06 25.12
N VAL A 477 -2.42 7.18 24.86
CA VAL A 477 -3.55 7.29 23.93
C VAL A 477 -3.48 8.62 23.18
N ILE A 478 -3.63 8.59 21.87
CA ILE A 478 -3.96 9.76 21.06
C ILE A 478 -5.48 9.78 20.89
N GLY A 479 -6.13 10.91 21.18
CA GLY A 479 -7.58 11.04 21.09
C GLY A 479 -8.06 10.99 19.63
N ASP A 480 -9.14 10.24 19.38
CA ASP A 480 -9.82 10.17 18.07
C ASP A 480 -10.22 11.55 17.54
N ASP A 481 -10.46 12.51 18.44
CA ASP A 481 -10.83 13.90 18.15
C ASP A 481 -9.63 14.81 17.80
N SER A 482 -8.40 14.29 17.83
CA SER A 482 -7.24 14.98 17.28
C SER A 482 -7.45 15.24 15.80
N THR A 483 -7.05 16.41 15.30
CA THR A 483 -7.32 16.83 13.92
C THR A 483 -6.07 17.22 13.14
N ILE A 484 -6.12 17.08 11.83
CA ILE A 484 -5.17 17.63 10.87
C ILE A 484 -5.94 18.34 9.75
N ASP A 485 -5.52 19.56 9.37
CA ASP A 485 -6.27 20.40 8.45
C ASP A 485 -5.48 20.77 7.18
N PHE A 486 -5.95 20.23 6.05
CA PHE A 486 -5.46 20.54 4.70
C PHE A 486 -6.41 21.46 3.91
N SER A 487 -7.49 21.97 4.51
CA SER A 487 -8.53 22.74 3.81
C SER A 487 -8.11 24.10 3.27
N LYS A 488 -6.98 24.62 3.76
CA LYS A 488 -6.43 25.92 3.36
C LYS A 488 -5.48 25.84 2.16
N TYR A 489 -5.24 24.64 1.66
CA TYR A 489 -4.29 24.38 0.59
C TYR A 489 -4.99 24.29 -0.77
N TYR A 490 -4.32 24.77 -1.81
CA TYR A 490 -4.84 24.75 -3.17
C TYR A 490 -4.36 23.51 -3.92
N HIS A 491 -5.09 23.11 -4.95
CA HIS A 491 -4.70 22.03 -5.86
C HIS A 491 -4.08 22.62 -7.12
N PHE A 492 -2.77 22.44 -7.28
CA PHE A 492 -1.99 22.92 -8.42
C PHE A 492 -0.70 22.11 -8.57
N ILE A 493 -0.48 21.57 -9.78
CA ILE A 493 0.70 20.76 -10.10
C ILE A 493 1.26 21.11 -11.49
N ALA A 494 2.58 21.05 -11.61
CA ALA A 494 3.29 21.10 -12.88
C ALA A 494 3.32 19.70 -13.52
N MET A 495 2.83 19.60 -14.74
CA MET A 495 2.77 18.38 -15.54
C MET A 495 3.61 18.57 -16.81
N PRO A 496 4.08 17.49 -17.47
CA PRO A 496 3.89 16.08 -17.12
C PRO A 496 4.77 15.62 -15.94
N ASP A 497 4.15 14.88 -15.01
CA ASP A 497 4.86 14.19 -13.93
C ASP A 497 4.40 12.74 -13.79
N LEU A 498 5.15 11.82 -14.40
CA LEU A 498 4.90 10.37 -14.30
C LEU A 498 5.02 9.84 -12.87
N ARG A 499 5.61 10.59 -11.94
CA ARG A 499 5.63 10.21 -10.53
C ARG A 499 4.25 10.30 -9.90
N ALA A 500 3.48 11.34 -10.25
CA ALA A 500 2.11 11.52 -9.78
C ALA A 500 1.20 10.40 -10.31
N PHE A 501 1.42 9.97 -11.56
CA PHE A 501 0.75 8.81 -12.13
C PHE A 501 1.16 7.49 -11.47
N ALA A 502 2.45 7.17 -11.41
CA ALA A 502 2.94 5.90 -10.91
C ALA A 502 2.59 5.67 -9.43
N ASN A 503 2.62 6.72 -8.60
CA ASN A 503 2.38 6.57 -7.16
C ASN A 503 0.93 6.81 -6.74
N ALA A 504 0.21 7.73 -7.38
CA ALA A 504 -1.13 8.13 -6.97
C ALA A 504 -2.21 7.94 -8.05
N GLY A 505 -1.88 7.45 -9.24
CA GLY A 505 -2.81 7.31 -10.36
C GLY A 505 -3.28 8.64 -10.96
N PHE A 506 -2.62 9.75 -10.65
CA PHE A 506 -3.02 11.08 -11.09
C PHE A 506 -2.67 11.32 -12.57
N PRO A 507 -3.51 12.02 -13.36
CA PRO A 507 -4.72 12.76 -12.97
C PRO A 507 -6.00 11.94 -12.87
N PHE A 508 -5.99 10.67 -13.28
CA PHE A 508 -7.18 9.82 -13.31
C PHE A 508 -7.80 9.61 -11.92
N SER A 509 -6.99 9.61 -10.86
CA SER A 509 -7.43 9.50 -9.47
C SER A 509 -8.07 10.76 -8.89
N ARG A 510 -8.09 11.89 -9.61
CA ARG A 510 -8.76 13.12 -9.14
C ARG A 510 -10.25 12.87 -8.87
N MET A 511 -10.90 12.08 -9.73
CA MET A 511 -12.27 11.59 -9.52
C MET A 511 -12.18 10.14 -9.08
N ALA A 512 -12.73 9.81 -7.91
CA ALA A 512 -12.56 8.48 -7.31
C ALA A 512 -13.11 7.32 -8.17
N ASP A 513 -14.12 7.59 -9.00
CA ASP A 513 -14.79 6.64 -9.90
C ASP A 513 -14.32 6.74 -11.36
N LEU A 514 -13.27 7.53 -11.62
CA LEU A 514 -12.69 7.81 -12.94
C LEU A 514 -13.68 8.44 -13.94
N SER A 515 -14.69 9.19 -13.47
CA SER A 515 -15.69 9.84 -14.35
C SER A 515 -15.08 10.72 -15.45
N ASP A 516 -13.92 11.31 -15.18
CA ASP A 516 -13.22 12.23 -16.08
C ASP A 516 -12.10 11.53 -16.85
N THR A 517 -12.14 10.20 -16.97
CA THR A 517 -11.14 9.39 -17.67
C THR A 517 -11.73 8.74 -18.92
N LEU A 518 -11.01 8.88 -20.04
CA LEU A 518 -11.28 8.15 -21.27
C LEU A 518 -10.08 7.24 -21.57
N ALA A 519 -10.30 5.92 -21.47
CA ALA A 519 -9.31 4.93 -21.89
C ALA A 519 -9.43 4.69 -23.40
N VAL A 520 -8.30 4.75 -24.11
CA VAL A 520 -8.21 4.51 -25.54
C VAL A 520 -7.48 3.19 -25.77
N MET A 521 -8.21 2.21 -26.30
CA MET A 521 -7.74 0.85 -26.54
C MET A 521 -7.61 0.58 -28.05
N PRO A 522 -6.74 -0.34 -28.49
CA PRO A 522 -6.76 -0.81 -29.88
C PRO A 522 -8.08 -1.55 -30.15
N LYS A 523 -8.51 -1.59 -31.42
CA LYS A 523 -9.73 -2.32 -31.85
C LYS A 523 -9.69 -3.83 -31.54
N THR A 524 -8.49 -4.40 -31.56
CA THR A 524 -8.23 -5.82 -31.30
C THR A 524 -7.14 -5.93 -30.21
N PRO A 525 -7.49 -5.71 -28.94
CA PRO A 525 -6.52 -5.77 -27.86
C PRO A 525 -5.97 -7.18 -27.67
N THR A 526 -4.65 -7.27 -27.62
CA THR A 526 -3.97 -8.49 -27.17
C THR A 526 -4.22 -8.74 -25.68
N GLU A 527 -4.06 -9.97 -25.21
CA GLU A 527 -4.16 -10.32 -23.78
C GLU A 527 -3.28 -9.42 -22.90
N ALA A 528 -2.05 -9.12 -23.36
CA ALA A 528 -1.11 -8.28 -22.61
C ALA A 528 -1.57 -6.82 -22.50
N GLN A 529 -2.19 -6.27 -23.56
CA GLN A 529 -2.77 -4.92 -23.53
C GLN A 529 -4.00 -4.86 -22.61
N MET A 530 -4.84 -5.90 -22.65
CA MET A 530 -5.98 -5.99 -21.75
C MET A 530 -5.53 -6.14 -20.29
N GLU A 531 -4.51 -6.95 -20.02
CA GLU A 531 -3.89 -7.05 -18.69
C GLU A 531 -3.34 -5.68 -18.23
N THR A 532 -2.72 -4.90 -19.12
CA THR A 532 -2.25 -3.54 -18.79
C THR A 532 -3.40 -2.60 -18.45
N LEU A 533 -4.53 -2.67 -19.15
CA LEU A 533 -5.72 -1.89 -18.79
C LEU A 533 -6.22 -2.25 -17.39
N LEU A 534 -6.45 -3.54 -17.14
CA LEU A 534 -7.01 -4.01 -15.88
C LEU A 534 -6.06 -3.77 -14.70
N ASN A 535 -4.75 -3.94 -14.89
CA ASN A 535 -3.75 -3.64 -13.87
C ASN A 535 -3.67 -2.15 -13.56
N THR A 536 -3.75 -1.29 -14.58
CA THR A 536 -3.69 0.18 -14.42
C THR A 536 -4.92 0.69 -13.68
N VAL A 537 -6.12 0.31 -14.13
CA VAL A 537 -7.37 0.72 -13.47
C VAL A 537 -7.48 0.08 -12.08
N GLY A 538 -7.00 -1.16 -11.92
CA GLY A 538 -6.79 -1.84 -10.64
C GLY A 538 -5.92 -1.04 -9.68
N ALA A 539 -4.79 -0.53 -10.16
CA ALA A 539 -3.85 0.26 -9.36
C ALA A 539 -4.45 1.59 -8.95
N ILE A 540 -5.15 2.28 -9.86
CA ILE A 540 -5.86 3.53 -9.56
C ILE A 540 -6.95 3.25 -8.52
N GLY A 541 -7.72 2.17 -8.65
CA GLY A 541 -8.71 1.74 -7.65
C GLY A 541 -8.09 1.48 -6.27
N GLY A 542 -6.88 0.91 -6.22
CA GLY A 542 -6.07 0.76 -5.00
C GLY A 542 -5.70 2.09 -4.35
N GLN A 543 -5.35 3.09 -5.16
CA GLN A 543 -5.01 4.44 -4.68
C GLN A 543 -6.23 5.25 -4.24
N THR A 544 -7.37 5.14 -4.93
CA THR A 544 -8.58 5.89 -4.58
C THR A 544 -9.40 5.20 -3.50
N GLY A 545 -9.30 3.87 -3.37
CA GLY A 545 -10.18 3.08 -2.51
C GLY A 545 -11.59 2.90 -3.07
N PHE A 546 -11.81 3.22 -4.35
CA PHE A 546 -13.12 3.19 -4.98
C PHE A 546 -13.06 2.60 -6.41
N PRO A 547 -14.05 1.82 -6.83
CA PRO A 547 -14.07 1.23 -8.17
C PRO A 547 -14.34 2.26 -9.28
N ALA A 548 -13.74 2.04 -10.44
CA ALA A 548 -13.82 2.85 -11.65
C ALA A 548 -15.16 2.68 -12.40
N ILE A 549 -16.27 2.96 -11.72
CA ILE A 549 -17.64 2.72 -12.21
C ILE A 549 -17.98 3.56 -13.45
N ASN A 550 -17.42 4.77 -13.55
CA ASN A 550 -17.72 5.74 -14.60
C ASN A 550 -16.58 5.91 -15.62
N LEU A 551 -15.60 5.00 -15.62
CA LEU A 551 -14.59 4.93 -16.67
C LEU A 551 -15.26 4.70 -18.04
N THR A 552 -14.90 5.52 -19.03
CA THR A 552 -15.31 5.33 -20.42
C THR A 552 -14.16 4.73 -21.22
N ILE A 553 -14.46 3.78 -22.11
CA ILE A 553 -13.48 3.14 -23.00
C ILE A 553 -13.90 3.37 -24.45
N THR A 554 -12.94 3.70 -25.31
CA THR A 554 -13.16 3.84 -26.75
C THR A 554 -11.99 3.23 -27.53
N ASP A 555 -12.29 2.74 -28.74
CA ASP A 555 -11.30 2.37 -29.75
C ASP A 555 -11.28 3.35 -30.92
N ASP A 556 -12.11 4.41 -30.86
CA ASP A 556 -12.27 5.41 -31.90
C ASP A 556 -11.59 6.72 -31.52
N SER A 557 -10.46 6.99 -32.19
CA SER A 557 -9.72 8.25 -32.05
C SER A 557 -10.52 9.51 -32.38
N ALA A 558 -11.64 9.41 -33.11
CA ALA A 558 -12.50 10.55 -33.40
C ALA A 558 -13.25 11.05 -32.16
N GLN A 559 -13.61 10.16 -31.23
CA GLN A 559 -14.37 10.50 -30.03
C GLN A 559 -13.54 11.23 -28.96
N ILE A 560 -12.22 11.30 -29.15
CA ILE A 560 -11.29 11.92 -28.20
C ILE A 560 -11.45 13.45 -28.16
N ALA A 561 -11.68 14.09 -29.32
CA ALA A 561 -11.62 15.55 -29.44
C ALA A 561 -12.76 16.28 -28.73
N ASP A 562 -13.93 15.65 -28.63
CA ASP A 562 -15.15 16.27 -28.10
C ASP A 562 -15.36 16.01 -26.59
N LYS A 563 -14.41 15.35 -25.93
CA LYS A 563 -14.53 14.92 -24.54
C LYS A 563 -13.62 15.73 -23.63
N ASP A 564 -14.20 16.34 -22.60
CA ASP A 564 -13.46 16.94 -21.50
C ASP A 564 -13.00 15.86 -20.51
N ALA A 565 -11.98 15.09 -20.89
CA ALA A 565 -11.46 13.97 -20.10
C ALA A 565 -9.93 13.84 -20.21
N ASP A 566 -9.32 13.30 -19.15
CA ASP A 566 -7.94 12.85 -19.16
C ASP A 566 -7.85 11.53 -19.94
N LEU A 567 -6.81 11.39 -20.77
CA LEU A 567 -6.70 10.28 -21.73
C LEU A 567 -5.69 9.23 -21.24
N LEU A 568 -6.15 7.99 -21.05
CA LEU A 568 -5.29 6.84 -20.81
C LEU A 568 -5.17 6.02 -22.09
N ILE A 569 -4.02 6.05 -22.76
CA ILE A 569 -3.80 5.30 -24.00
C ILE A 569 -3.04 4.02 -23.69
N ILE A 570 -3.49 2.90 -24.23
CA ILE A 570 -2.75 1.64 -24.22
C ILE A 570 -2.55 1.19 -25.66
N GLY A 571 -1.31 0.91 -26.06
CA GLY A 571 -1.01 0.57 -27.46
C GLY A 571 -0.30 1.67 -28.20
N ALA A 572 -0.89 2.17 -29.29
CA ALA A 572 -0.30 3.19 -30.14
C ALA A 572 -0.98 4.55 -29.91
N ILE A 573 -0.19 5.62 -29.89
CA ILE A 573 -0.74 6.99 -29.81
C ILE A 573 -1.48 7.30 -31.14
N PRO A 574 -2.76 7.71 -31.10
CA PRO A 574 -3.50 8.13 -32.29
C PRO A 574 -2.85 9.32 -33.00
N ASP A 575 -2.94 9.37 -34.33
CA ASP A 575 -2.28 10.42 -35.14
C ASP A 575 -2.74 11.84 -34.78
N LYS A 576 -4.02 12.01 -34.39
CA LYS A 576 -4.55 13.30 -33.92
C LYS A 576 -3.88 13.84 -32.67
N LEU A 577 -3.23 12.97 -31.89
CA LEU A 577 -2.49 13.34 -30.68
C LEU A 577 -0.99 13.49 -30.96
N LYS A 578 -0.50 13.07 -32.14
CA LYS A 578 0.89 13.19 -32.56
C LYS A 578 1.22 14.63 -32.92
N ASP A 579 1.65 15.43 -31.94
CA ASP A 579 2.34 16.69 -32.16
C ASP A 579 3.84 16.50 -31.87
N ASP A 580 4.68 16.58 -32.91
CA ASP A 580 6.14 16.40 -32.84
C ASP A 580 6.83 17.37 -31.86
N LYS A 581 6.16 18.48 -31.52
CA LYS A 581 6.64 19.42 -30.50
C LYS A 581 6.36 18.97 -29.07
N ARG A 582 5.28 18.21 -28.84
CA ARG A 582 4.78 17.83 -27.50
C ARG A 582 5.08 16.39 -27.12
N ILE A 583 5.40 15.54 -28.09
CA ILE A 583 5.72 14.12 -27.86
C ILE A 583 7.24 13.94 -27.97
N ASP A 584 7.87 13.77 -26.82
CA ASP A 584 9.33 13.66 -26.72
C ASP A 584 9.88 12.25 -26.99
N LEU A 585 8.98 11.26 -27.10
CA LEU A 585 9.30 9.88 -27.41
C LEU A 585 8.16 9.29 -28.25
N LEU A 586 8.43 8.97 -29.52
CA LEU A 586 7.51 8.18 -30.32
C LEU A 586 8.08 6.77 -30.47
N VAL A 587 7.57 5.84 -29.66
CA VAL A 587 7.90 4.41 -29.77
C VAL A 587 7.15 3.83 -30.96
N GLN A 588 7.69 4.00 -32.16
CA GLN A 588 7.28 3.17 -33.30
C GLN A 588 8.06 1.86 -33.25
N ALA A 589 7.37 0.74 -33.47
CA ALA A 589 7.86 -0.64 -33.32
C ALA A 589 9.12 -1.02 -34.15
N THR A 590 9.73 -0.08 -34.88
CA THR A 590 10.97 -0.25 -35.63
C THR A 590 11.95 0.92 -35.53
N GLN A 591 11.60 2.04 -34.87
CA GLN A 591 12.44 3.24 -34.78
C GLN A 591 12.25 3.87 -33.40
N SER A 592 13.13 3.53 -32.46
CA SER A 592 13.10 4.12 -31.12
C SER A 592 13.93 5.39 -31.13
N TRP A 593 13.31 6.55 -31.38
CA TRP A 593 14.01 7.82 -31.16
C TRP A 593 13.63 8.40 -29.81
N VAL A 594 14.64 8.86 -29.06
CA VAL A 594 14.49 9.46 -27.73
C VAL A 594 15.14 10.83 -27.75
N LYS A 595 14.38 11.87 -27.36
CA LYS A 595 14.98 13.16 -27.02
C LYS A 595 15.56 13.08 -25.60
N THR A 596 16.82 13.47 -25.44
CA THR A 596 17.46 13.56 -24.11
C THR A 596 17.68 15.02 -23.72
N PRO A 597 17.45 15.38 -22.44
CA PRO A 597 17.63 16.75 -21.97
C PRO A 597 19.11 17.11 -21.84
N MET A 598 19.43 18.41 -21.92
CA MET A 598 20.80 18.92 -21.81
C MET A 598 21.46 18.58 -20.45
N ARG A 599 20.68 18.51 -19.37
CA ARG A 599 21.16 18.04 -18.06
C ARG A 599 20.10 17.22 -17.33
N GLN A 600 20.46 15.99 -16.96
CA GLN A 600 19.62 15.15 -16.10
C GLN A 600 19.92 15.42 -14.62
N THR A 601 18.90 15.81 -13.86
CA THR A 601 18.98 15.93 -12.40
C THR A 601 18.30 14.72 -11.74
N ALA A 602 19.03 14.01 -10.90
CA ALA A 602 18.54 12.82 -10.20
C ALA A 602 17.53 13.14 -9.08
N PHE A 603 17.55 14.38 -8.59
CA PHE A 603 16.67 14.85 -7.52
C PHE A 603 15.59 15.79 -8.05
N PRO A 604 14.35 15.70 -7.56
CA PRO A 604 13.30 16.65 -7.91
C PRO A 604 13.68 18.05 -7.43
N SER A 605 14.08 18.93 -8.35
CA SER A 605 13.96 20.37 -8.15
C SER A 605 12.49 20.75 -8.32
N ILE A 606 12.00 21.60 -7.41
CA ILE A 606 10.61 22.12 -7.44
C ILE A 606 10.38 22.94 -8.71
N MET A 607 11.43 23.57 -9.23
CA MET A 607 11.45 24.30 -10.50
C MET A 607 12.69 23.89 -11.30
N PRO A 608 12.60 22.90 -12.21
CA PRO A 608 13.68 22.56 -13.12
C PRO A 608 13.89 23.68 -14.14
N ASP A 609 15.15 24.11 -14.32
CA ASP A 609 15.53 25.15 -15.28
C ASP A 609 15.07 24.75 -16.69
N GLU A 610 14.54 25.71 -17.45
CA GLU A 610 14.07 25.51 -18.81
C GLU A 610 15.24 25.10 -19.73
N ALA A 611 16.43 25.66 -19.48
CA ALA A 611 17.65 25.29 -20.21
C ALA A 611 18.06 23.82 -19.99
N ASP A 612 17.85 23.29 -18.78
CA ASP A 612 18.21 21.90 -18.45
C ASP A 612 17.27 20.90 -19.13
N ARG A 613 16.01 21.29 -19.43
CA ARG A 613 14.97 20.45 -20.05
C ARG A 613 14.93 20.52 -21.57
N ALA A 614 15.60 21.49 -22.17
CA ALA A 614 15.68 21.62 -23.61
C ALA A 614 16.23 20.32 -24.23
N ALA A 615 15.59 19.85 -25.30
CA ALA A 615 16.04 18.67 -26.02
C ALA A 615 17.37 19.00 -26.72
N ASP A 616 18.47 18.45 -26.20
CA ASP A 616 19.83 18.69 -26.70
C ASP A 616 20.24 17.67 -27.77
N ALA A 617 19.77 16.43 -27.62
CA ALA A 617 20.06 15.36 -28.57
C ALA A 617 18.83 14.49 -28.86
N GLN A 618 18.66 14.13 -30.13
CA GLN A 618 17.71 13.10 -30.58
C GLN A 618 18.51 11.88 -31.02
N SER A 619 18.41 10.79 -30.26
CA SER A 619 19.09 9.53 -30.62
C SER A 619 18.07 8.57 -31.23
N THR A 620 18.28 8.15 -32.48
CA THR A 620 17.52 7.05 -33.08
C THR A 620 18.28 5.75 -32.85
N VAL A 621 17.67 4.84 -32.10
CA VAL A 621 18.26 3.56 -31.72
C VAL A 621 17.42 2.43 -32.31
N THR A 622 18.09 1.53 -33.02
CA THR A 622 17.55 0.23 -33.39
C THR A 622 18.21 -0.79 -32.49
N ALA A 623 17.50 -1.25 -31.47
CA ALA A 623 17.98 -2.25 -30.52
C ALA A 623 17.04 -3.46 -30.52
N SER A 624 17.62 -4.65 -30.36
CA SER A 624 16.87 -5.87 -30.11
C SER A 624 16.65 -6.06 -28.61
N GLY A 625 15.41 -6.31 -28.20
CA GLY A 625 15.04 -6.61 -26.82
C GLY A 625 13.72 -5.94 -26.43
N PRO A 626 12.93 -6.55 -25.52
CA PRO A 626 11.62 -6.04 -25.14
C PRO A 626 11.75 -4.69 -24.43
N MET A 627 10.90 -3.74 -24.82
CA MET A 627 10.88 -2.39 -24.29
C MET A 627 9.44 -1.91 -24.08
N ALA A 628 9.25 -1.18 -22.98
CA ALA A 628 8.02 -0.44 -22.71
C ALA A 628 8.33 1.03 -22.41
N ALA A 629 7.33 1.88 -22.54
CA ALA A 629 7.42 3.28 -22.16
C ALA A 629 6.09 3.77 -21.58
N ALA A 630 6.17 4.58 -20.52
CA ALA A 630 5.10 5.47 -20.10
C ALA A 630 5.45 6.89 -20.56
N VAL A 631 4.52 7.56 -21.23
CA VAL A 631 4.72 8.92 -21.77
C VAL A 631 3.57 9.80 -21.32
N GLY A 632 3.90 10.93 -20.69
CA GLY A 632 2.94 11.94 -20.24
C GLY A 632 3.09 13.24 -21.04
N PHE A 633 1.99 13.80 -21.52
CA PHE A 633 1.97 15.08 -22.23
C PHE A 633 0.60 15.78 -22.09
N GLN A 634 0.50 17.04 -22.52
CA GLN A 634 -0.74 17.83 -22.46
C GLN A 634 -1.72 17.40 -23.55
N SER A 635 -3.01 17.31 -23.22
CA SER A 635 -4.05 17.11 -24.24
C SER A 635 -4.07 18.28 -25.23
N PRO A 636 -4.07 18.04 -26.55
CA PRO A 636 -4.26 19.10 -27.56
C PRO A 636 -5.65 19.75 -27.51
N PHE A 637 -6.62 19.11 -26.87
CA PHE A 637 -8.02 19.53 -26.86
C PHE A 637 -8.42 20.33 -25.62
N ASN A 638 -7.69 20.17 -24.51
CA ASN A 638 -7.94 20.91 -23.27
C ASN A 638 -6.65 21.15 -22.48
N ASP A 639 -6.39 22.41 -22.13
CA ASP A 639 -5.20 22.84 -21.42
C ASP A 639 -5.09 22.29 -19.98
N GLN A 640 -6.20 21.85 -19.38
CA GLN A 640 -6.27 21.27 -18.04
C GLN A 640 -6.32 19.74 -18.04
N ARG A 641 -6.22 19.07 -19.20
CA ARG A 641 -6.26 17.61 -19.31
C ARG A 641 -4.92 17.05 -19.74
N SER A 642 -4.57 15.90 -19.19
CA SER A 642 -3.33 15.18 -19.51
C SER A 642 -3.61 13.93 -20.34
N VAL A 643 -2.58 13.54 -21.09
CA VAL A 643 -2.51 12.26 -21.77
C VAL A 643 -1.41 11.44 -21.13
N ILE A 644 -1.73 10.20 -20.75
CA ILE A 644 -0.75 9.21 -20.32
C ILE A 644 -0.86 8.02 -21.24
N ALA A 645 0.20 7.75 -21.99
CA ALA A 645 0.29 6.65 -22.93
C ALA A 645 1.21 5.55 -22.40
N LEU A 646 0.67 4.34 -22.33
CA LEU A 646 1.33 3.11 -21.95
C LEU A 646 1.64 2.31 -23.21
N LEU A 647 2.90 2.32 -23.59
CA LEU A 647 3.41 1.80 -24.86
C LEU A 647 4.32 0.60 -24.61
N ALA A 648 4.27 -0.39 -25.50
CA ALA A 648 5.27 -1.45 -25.54
C ALA A 648 5.44 -1.99 -26.96
N ASP A 649 6.63 -2.52 -27.23
CA ASP A 649 7.00 -3.10 -28.53
C ASP A 649 6.48 -4.54 -28.74
N SER A 650 6.16 -5.23 -27.65
CA SER A 650 5.90 -6.66 -27.62
C SER A 650 5.06 -7.06 -26.39
N PRO A 651 4.43 -8.24 -26.39
CA PRO A 651 3.77 -8.77 -25.18
C PRO A 651 4.70 -8.84 -23.96
N ARG A 652 5.99 -9.15 -24.19
CA ARG A 652 7.01 -9.14 -23.14
C ARG A 652 7.29 -7.74 -22.61
N GLY A 653 7.27 -6.71 -23.47
CA GLY A 653 7.35 -5.31 -23.05
C GLY A 653 6.18 -4.90 -22.13
N TYR A 654 4.94 -5.32 -22.43
CA TYR A 654 3.80 -5.08 -21.53
C TYR A 654 3.95 -5.78 -20.19
N GLN A 655 4.51 -7.00 -20.15
CA GLN A 655 4.83 -7.65 -18.88
C GLN A 655 5.82 -6.84 -18.05
N LEU A 656 6.89 -6.32 -18.68
CA LEU A 656 7.86 -5.45 -18.01
C LEU A 656 7.20 -4.17 -17.47
N LEU A 657 6.29 -3.56 -18.22
CA LEU A 657 5.52 -2.40 -17.78
C LEU A 657 4.64 -2.73 -16.56
N ASN A 658 3.87 -3.82 -16.63
CA ASN A 658 2.97 -4.24 -15.57
C ASN A 658 3.75 -4.59 -14.28
N ASP A 659 4.88 -5.28 -14.42
CA ASP A 659 5.76 -5.60 -13.28
C ASP A 659 6.38 -4.32 -12.69
N ALA A 660 6.76 -3.35 -13.54
CA ALA A 660 7.33 -2.08 -13.08
C ALA A 660 6.31 -1.19 -12.36
N MET A 661 5.03 -1.23 -12.76
CA MET A 661 3.96 -0.52 -12.07
C MET A 661 3.58 -1.15 -10.73
N ASN A 662 3.82 -2.45 -10.53
CA ASN A 662 3.55 -3.13 -9.26
C ASN A 662 4.72 -3.08 -8.28
N ASP A 663 5.95 -2.90 -8.74
CA ASP A 663 7.15 -2.82 -7.91
C ASP A 663 7.37 -1.39 -7.37
N SER A 664 7.40 -1.23 -6.05
CA SER A 664 7.55 0.09 -5.40
C SER A 664 8.88 0.77 -5.70
N GLY A 665 9.96 0.02 -5.88
CA GLY A 665 11.28 0.55 -6.24
C GLY A 665 11.33 1.03 -7.68
N LYS A 666 10.74 0.26 -8.61
CA LYS A 666 10.64 0.65 -10.03
C LYS A 666 9.69 1.84 -10.23
N ARG A 667 8.56 1.88 -9.50
CA ARG A 667 7.67 3.06 -9.48
C ARG A 667 8.35 4.32 -8.98
N ALA A 668 9.17 4.21 -7.93
CA ALA A 668 9.94 5.36 -7.44
C ALA A 668 10.92 5.93 -8.48
N ALA A 669 11.36 5.11 -9.44
CA ALA A 669 12.19 5.52 -10.56
C ALA A 669 11.40 6.12 -11.75
N MET A 670 10.06 6.08 -11.74
CA MET A 670 9.21 6.71 -12.77
C MET A 670 8.99 8.19 -12.44
N PHE A 671 9.50 9.10 -13.27
CA PHE A 671 9.34 10.55 -13.08
C PHE A 671 9.44 11.32 -14.41
N GLY A 672 9.07 12.60 -14.40
CA GLY A 672 9.21 13.46 -15.57
C GLY A 672 8.16 13.18 -16.65
N SER A 673 8.52 13.39 -17.92
CA SER A 673 7.60 13.24 -19.06
C SER A 673 7.64 11.84 -19.68
N VAL A 674 8.76 11.13 -19.56
CA VAL A 674 8.97 9.83 -20.20
C VAL A 674 9.66 8.88 -19.24
N ALA A 675 9.12 7.67 -19.08
CA ALA A 675 9.77 6.57 -18.38
C ALA A 675 9.93 5.38 -19.32
N VAL A 676 11.17 4.97 -19.60
CA VAL A 676 11.49 3.81 -20.43
C VAL A 676 11.79 2.62 -19.53
N ILE A 677 11.09 1.51 -19.77
CA ILE A 677 11.20 0.27 -19.00
C ILE A 677 11.87 -0.79 -19.87
N ARG A 678 12.96 -1.35 -19.35
CA ARG A 678 13.71 -2.46 -19.96
C ARG A 678 14.01 -3.51 -18.90
N GLU A 679 14.60 -4.62 -19.31
CA GLU A 679 15.09 -5.64 -18.36
C GLU A 679 16.17 -5.09 -17.40
N SER A 680 16.95 -4.10 -17.84
CA SER A 680 17.96 -3.43 -17.00
C SER A 680 17.38 -2.52 -15.91
N GLY A 681 16.09 -2.18 -15.98
CA GLY A 681 15.43 -1.28 -15.04
C GLY A 681 14.58 -0.19 -15.70
N VAL A 682 14.23 0.82 -14.91
CA VAL A 682 13.44 1.97 -15.33
C VAL A 682 14.34 3.20 -15.46
N HIS A 683 14.30 3.85 -16.63
CA HIS A 683 15.03 5.08 -16.91
C HIS A 683 14.06 6.19 -17.29
N SER A 684 14.03 7.23 -16.46
CA SER A 684 13.11 8.35 -16.63
C SER A 684 13.82 9.60 -17.17
N LEU A 685 13.09 10.37 -17.96
CA LEU A 685 13.55 11.57 -18.64
C LEU A 685 12.56 12.70 -18.38
N ARG A 686 13.10 13.90 -18.15
CA ARG A 686 12.32 15.14 -18.07
C ARG A 686 12.67 16.00 -19.27
N VAL A 687 11.83 15.90 -20.30
CA VAL A 687 11.99 16.59 -21.58
C VAL A 687 10.68 17.29 -21.91
N GLY A 688 10.76 18.38 -22.67
CA GLY A 688 9.60 19.09 -23.20
C GLY A 688 9.06 20.16 -22.26
N ASP A 689 8.00 20.82 -22.75
CA ASP A 689 7.31 21.90 -22.07
C ASP A 689 6.52 21.38 -20.87
N ILE A 690 6.43 22.20 -19.82
CA ILE A 690 5.53 21.94 -18.70
C ILE A 690 4.25 22.74 -18.86
N TYR A 691 3.15 22.15 -18.41
CA TYR A 691 1.84 22.79 -18.28
C TYR A 691 1.35 22.64 -16.84
N TYR A 692 0.32 23.41 -16.49
CA TYR A 692 -0.16 23.46 -15.12
C TYR A 692 -1.61 23.01 -15.04
N VAL A 693 -1.87 22.06 -14.16
CA VAL A 693 -3.21 21.53 -13.88
C VAL A 693 -3.64 21.98 -12.50
N GLY A 694 -4.88 22.45 -12.39
CA GLY A 694 -5.48 22.90 -11.13
C GLY A 694 -5.69 24.41 -11.06
N HIS A 695 -5.98 24.90 -9.86
CA HIS A 695 -6.35 26.29 -9.61
C HIS A 695 -5.45 26.93 -8.55
N LEU A 696 -4.79 28.02 -8.94
CA LEU A 696 -4.16 28.96 -8.01
C LEU A 696 -4.87 30.32 -8.08
N PRO A 697 -5.12 30.96 -6.93
CA PRO A 697 -5.53 32.36 -6.92
C PRO A 697 -4.54 33.24 -7.68
N TRP A 698 -5.03 34.31 -8.31
CA TRP A 698 -4.22 35.18 -9.17
C TRP A 698 -2.99 35.76 -8.47
N PHE A 699 -3.09 36.06 -7.18
CA PHE A 699 -2.00 36.61 -6.39
C PHE A 699 -0.90 35.56 -6.17
N GLU A 700 -1.25 34.31 -5.85
CA GLU A 700 -0.27 33.21 -5.75
C GLU A 700 0.37 32.92 -7.11
N ARG A 701 -0.40 32.97 -8.20
CA ARG A 701 0.14 32.77 -9.55
C ARG A 701 1.15 33.86 -9.94
N LEU A 702 0.87 35.12 -9.58
CA LEU A 702 1.79 36.23 -9.79
C LEU A 702 3.08 36.04 -8.98
N TRP A 703 2.96 35.66 -7.71
CA TRP A 703 4.11 35.35 -6.86
C TRP A 703 4.92 34.16 -7.40
N TYR A 704 4.27 33.09 -7.82
CA TYR A 704 4.90 31.92 -8.42
C TYR A 704 5.70 32.30 -9.67
N ALA A 705 5.14 33.13 -10.54
CA ALA A 705 5.85 33.64 -11.72
C ALA A 705 7.03 34.56 -11.35
N LEU A 706 6.87 35.41 -10.32
CA LEU A 706 7.90 36.33 -9.85
C LEU A 706 9.04 35.64 -9.09
N ALA A 707 8.78 34.49 -8.44
CA ALA A 707 9.76 33.74 -7.65
C ALA A 707 10.97 33.30 -8.49
N ASN A 708 10.77 33.00 -9.78
CA ASN A 708 11.83 32.64 -10.73
C ASN A 708 12.64 33.83 -11.24
N HIS A 709 12.21 35.06 -10.94
CA HIS A 709 12.84 36.28 -11.45
C HIS A 709 13.19 37.24 -10.29
N PRO A 710 14.16 36.89 -9.41
CA PRO A 710 14.52 37.70 -8.25
C PRO A 710 14.96 39.12 -8.62
N VAL A 711 15.60 39.28 -9.78
CA VAL A 711 15.97 40.60 -10.33
C VAL A 711 14.74 41.43 -10.68
N LEU A 712 13.74 40.82 -11.34
CA LEU A 712 12.51 41.52 -11.70
C LEU A 712 11.73 41.90 -10.44
N LEU A 713 11.73 41.05 -9.42
CA LEU A 713 11.16 41.31 -8.11
C LEU A 713 11.87 42.50 -7.42
N ALA A 714 13.20 42.55 -7.47
CA ALA A 714 13.99 43.68 -6.96
C ALA A 714 13.68 45.00 -7.71
N VAL A 715 13.53 44.94 -9.04
CA VAL A 715 13.16 46.11 -9.86
C VAL A 715 11.76 46.60 -9.52
N LEU A 716 10.77 45.69 -9.42
CA LEU A 716 9.40 46.04 -9.02
C LEU A 716 9.35 46.61 -7.60
N ALA A 717 10.13 46.03 -6.66
CA ALA A 717 10.26 46.55 -5.31
C ALA A 717 10.86 47.97 -5.32
N ALA A 718 11.95 48.20 -6.07
CA ALA A 718 12.56 49.52 -6.20
C ALA A 718 11.58 50.55 -6.80
N LEU A 719 10.87 50.18 -7.87
CA LEU A 719 9.82 51.02 -8.47
C LEU A 719 8.71 51.34 -7.48
N SER A 720 8.26 50.35 -6.70
CA SER A 720 7.22 50.54 -5.69
C SER A 720 7.67 51.51 -4.59
N VAL A 721 8.92 51.44 -4.13
CA VAL A 721 9.50 52.38 -3.16
C VAL A 721 9.59 53.79 -3.73
N VAL A 722 10.02 53.94 -4.99
CA VAL A 722 10.07 55.24 -5.67
C VAL A 722 8.67 55.85 -5.83
N LEU A 723 7.68 55.04 -6.21
CA LEU A 723 6.28 55.46 -6.31
C LEU A 723 5.72 55.88 -4.95
N LEU A 724 5.95 55.08 -3.91
CA LEU A 724 5.53 55.40 -2.54
C LEU A 724 6.16 56.71 -2.07
N ALA A 725 7.48 56.87 -2.25
CA ALA A 725 8.20 58.09 -1.93
C ALA A 725 7.64 59.31 -2.68
N TRP A 726 7.32 59.15 -3.97
CA TRP A 726 6.74 60.22 -4.79
C TRP A 726 5.33 60.60 -4.33
N VAL A 727 4.47 59.62 -4.02
CA VAL A 727 3.12 59.87 -3.47
C VAL A 727 3.22 60.57 -2.13
N LEU A 728 4.08 60.08 -1.22
CA LEU A 728 4.28 60.65 0.11
C LEU A 728 4.83 62.08 0.03
N TRP A 729 5.78 62.33 -0.87
CA TRP A 729 6.28 63.67 -1.17
C TRP A 729 5.18 64.60 -1.68
N ARG A 730 4.33 64.14 -2.61
CA ARG A 730 3.21 64.92 -3.15
C ARG A 730 2.17 65.23 -2.06
N LEU A 731 1.84 64.26 -1.21
CA LEU A 731 0.90 64.40 -0.09
C LEU A 731 1.42 65.39 0.96
N LEU A 732 2.70 65.28 1.33
CA LEU A 732 3.36 66.24 2.22
C LEU A 732 3.42 67.65 1.62
N ARG A 733 3.63 67.78 0.31
CA ARG A 733 3.65 69.09 -0.38
C ARG A 733 2.27 69.74 -0.47
N ILE A 734 1.21 68.95 -0.58
CA ILE A 734 -0.19 69.45 -0.50
C ILE A 734 -0.50 69.91 0.93
N LEU A 735 -0.11 69.12 1.93
CA LEU A 735 -0.29 69.47 3.35
C LEU A 735 0.53 70.71 3.75
N SER A 736 1.76 70.86 3.23
CA SER A 736 2.58 72.04 3.50
C SER A 736 2.02 73.30 2.84
N ARG A 737 1.49 73.19 1.61
CA ARG A 737 0.80 74.31 0.93
C ARG A 737 -0.45 74.75 1.70
N ARG A 738 -1.25 73.81 2.22
CA ARG A 738 -2.38 74.12 3.11
C ARG A 738 -1.98 74.80 4.42
N ARG A 739 -0.75 74.61 4.91
CA ARG A 739 -0.24 75.29 6.11
C ARG A 739 0.39 76.65 5.85
N LEU A 740 0.71 76.97 4.59
CA LEU A 740 1.38 78.20 4.17
C LEU A 740 0.45 79.14 3.38
N ASP A 741 -0.85 78.83 3.32
CA ASP A 741 -1.87 79.73 2.78
C ASP A 741 -2.15 80.83 3.83
N PRO A 742 -1.80 82.10 3.60
CA PRO A 742 -1.87 83.16 4.61
C PRO A 742 -3.27 83.76 4.82
N ASP A 743 -4.33 83.17 4.27
CA ASP A 743 -5.67 83.79 4.28
C ASP A 743 -6.55 83.37 5.48
N HIS A 744 -5.94 82.99 6.60
CA HIS A 744 -6.62 82.88 7.90
C HIS A 744 -5.88 83.69 8.98
N GLU A 745 -5.86 85.01 8.80
CA GLU A 745 -6.07 85.99 9.88
C GLU A 745 -7.25 86.90 9.54
#